data_AF-A0A3E1P0C0-F1
#
_entry.id   AF-A0A3E1P0C0-F1
#
_cell.length_a   1.000
_cell.length_b   1.000
_cell.length_c   1.000
_cell.angle_alpha   90.00
_cell.angle_beta   90.00
_cell.angle_gamma   90.00
#
_symmetry.space_group_name_H-M   'P 1'
#
loop_
_entity.id
_entity.type
_entity.pdbx_description
1 polymer ?
#
loop_
_entity_poly.entity_id
_entity_poly.type
_entity_poly.pdbx_seq_one_letter_code
_entity_poly.pdbx_strand_id
1 'polypeptide(L)'
;MESTSTETFSINLPPIYEFIRIAWESITAEHRKDDDYLSFVTVALEELSFYNKFEGEDLLSRFRAGCLEQRGAVTVIGDKTLQVAGLSAAIRTVHAPDGYFYYFGLVIINDTFGYSIIGDCDTVSKDYYEPIFDDTFQSLQYFGNPVAAMEKQKAGIDSALNKYQTPAAPEPAATTSEPFEVPADGREYWQIGTHTFALTGECECSISDGDGALYVKIEAKAPHHIEGLTDDYSQGKVYLQFYFKGIYNAGVPTGKFIFVEERENTYLSYLWKGGFDYIHRLSGEVTLQDGWLGINGSFEEYPVKLAVKIADHLNWEKYRFLSVEEVSTAPPEIVRQLWLTDPYPGILQETLYPLTQLENLSIDFRNKNEFKEIPTALRRLKELKVLALSGVTELTSLPQWLGDLKKLESIRISNSQIAGIHPYILQLASLRKLYLSHNQLQSIHRALPEKLDTLVLSHNKLTTVPDSVLKLEHLNIEHNPLEQLPPELENIPSLALELEKKITLLDYTYKGATPYDDSPFFAKNDAVLLEQLTAQISAAALDAYKDELIERSRKAVALDTTEEDAYTEKGNHRFGGLPDLPAGVTLLEDGMQFIAQINCADLAHLQDYLPRTGILYFFIKDQEELDPHVLYFDGNLNELKSANELEIAAAFPPFRAVADGYVSIPGMYNARQLYPGLADLSEMWDEMEQLETGLRAKPKHSINSYVFKQHDTPEIEAVDAKRGKPEDWMVLLRVSSDHNPGFCFWDAGEIYFVIHKSDLAKKDFSNVYCGLESS
;
A
#
# COMPACT_ATOMS: atom_id res chain seq x y z
N MET A 1 -24.47 -22.26 20.10
CA MET A 1 -23.53 -21.28 20.66
C MET A 1 -22.31 -22.05 21.10
N GLU A 2 -21.14 -21.58 20.73
CA GLU A 2 -19.87 -22.13 21.16
C GLU A 2 -19.41 -21.40 22.42
N SER A 3 -18.89 -22.14 23.41
CA SER A 3 -18.39 -21.55 24.65
C SER A 3 -16.91 -21.23 24.48
N THR A 4 -16.54 -19.97 24.64
CA THR A 4 -15.16 -19.48 24.53
C THR A 4 -14.71 -18.92 25.89
N SER A 5 -13.49 -19.22 26.33
CA SER A 5 -13.00 -18.91 27.68
C SER A 5 -11.59 -18.34 27.72
N THR A 6 -11.36 -17.39 28.61
CA THR A 6 -10.04 -16.90 29.06
C THR A 6 -9.64 -17.57 30.39
N GLU A 7 -8.63 -17.06 31.09
CA GLU A 7 -8.29 -17.56 32.43
C GLU A 7 -9.30 -17.12 33.50
N THR A 8 -10.02 -16.01 33.29
CA THR A 8 -10.93 -15.46 34.30
C THR A 8 -12.41 -15.40 33.90
N PHE A 9 -12.78 -15.67 32.65
CA PHE A 9 -14.19 -15.76 32.29
C PHE A 9 -14.46 -16.62 31.04
N SER A 10 -15.73 -16.94 30.81
CA SER A 10 -16.21 -17.53 29.57
C SER A 10 -17.50 -16.86 29.10
N ILE A 11 -17.72 -16.84 27.79
CA ILE A 11 -18.94 -16.38 27.12
C ILE A 11 -19.38 -17.41 26.08
N ASN A 12 -20.65 -17.36 25.70
CA ASN A 12 -21.21 -18.13 24.61
C ASN A 12 -21.42 -17.24 23.39
N LEU A 13 -20.84 -17.62 22.26
CA LEU A 13 -20.98 -16.90 20.99
C LEU A 13 -21.91 -17.68 20.05
N PRO A 14 -22.86 -17.02 19.36
CA PRO A 14 -23.65 -17.66 18.33
C PRO A 14 -22.80 -18.06 17.10
N PRO A 15 -23.19 -19.09 16.34
CA PRO A 15 -22.41 -19.60 15.20
C PRO A 15 -22.17 -18.60 14.06
N ILE A 16 -22.84 -17.45 14.06
CA ILE A 16 -22.64 -16.39 13.07
C ILE A 16 -21.28 -15.67 13.24
N TYR A 17 -20.66 -15.79 14.43
CA TYR A 17 -19.32 -15.28 14.64
C TYR A 17 -18.32 -16.38 14.27
N GLU A 18 -17.75 -16.27 13.08
CA GLU A 18 -16.87 -17.28 12.49
C GLU A 18 -15.38 -17.02 12.84
N PHE A 19 -15.04 -15.79 13.21
CA PHE A 19 -13.67 -15.37 13.51
C PHE A 19 -13.56 -14.98 14.98
N ILE A 20 -13.04 -15.90 15.82
CA ILE A 20 -12.89 -15.70 17.26
C ILE A 20 -11.41 -15.57 17.60
N ARG A 21 -11.05 -14.47 18.27
CA ARG A 21 -9.69 -14.18 18.76
C ARG A 21 -9.72 -14.04 20.28
N ILE A 22 -8.78 -14.70 20.96
CA ILE A 22 -8.56 -14.54 22.39
C ILE A 22 -7.20 -13.88 22.57
N ALA A 23 -7.19 -12.70 23.17
CA ALA A 23 -5.98 -11.95 23.49
C ALA A 23 -5.98 -11.66 24.99
N TRP A 24 -5.24 -12.48 25.75
CA TRP A 24 -5.21 -12.41 27.21
C TRP A 24 -6.63 -12.51 27.81
N GLU A 25 -7.04 -11.55 28.64
CA GLU A 25 -8.38 -11.49 29.23
C GLU A 25 -9.39 -10.75 28.34
N SER A 26 -9.26 -10.89 27.01
CA SER A 26 -10.20 -10.36 26.03
C SER A 26 -10.57 -11.42 24.99
N ILE A 27 -11.88 -11.54 24.72
CA ILE A 27 -12.43 -12.36 23.64
C ILE A 27 -13.07 -11.41 22.64
N THR A 28 -12.60 -11.42 21.39
CA THR A 28 -13.19 -10.69 20.27
C THR A 28 -13.71 -11.66 19.22
N ALA A 29 -14.89 -11.40 18.68
CA ALA A 29 -15.52 -12.24 17.68
C ALA A 29 -16.16 -11.40 16.58
N GLU A 30 -16.00 -11.81 15.31
CA GLU A 30 -16.49 -11.07 14.15
C GLU A 30 -17.41 -11.93 13.27
N HIS A 31 -18.52 -11.31 12.84
CA HIS A 31 -19.41 -11.86 11.82
C HIS A 31 -19.06 -11.18 10.51
N ARG A 32 -18.50 -11.96 9.58
CA ARG A 32 -18.19 -11.53 8.23
C ARG A 32 -18.99 -12.35 7.23
N LYS A 33 -19.25 -11.79 6.06
CA LYS A 33 -19.85 -12.52 4.95
C LYS A 33 -19.23 -12.05 3.65
N ASP A 34 -18.69 -12.98 2.87
CA ASP A 34 -18.05 -12.67 1.57
C ASP A 34 -16.95 -11.60 1.71
N ASP A 35 -16.10 -11.72 2.76
CA ASP A 35 -15.07 -10.76 3.20
C ASP A 35 -15.54 -9.39 3.70
N ASP A 36 -16.85 -9.09 3.64
CA ASP A 36 -17.42 -7.89 4.25
C ASP A 36 -17.62 -8.06 5.75
N TYR A 37 -17.18 -7.05 6.49
CA TYR A 37 -17.35 -6.92 7.92
C TYR A 37 -18.78 -6.44 8.26
N LEU A 38 -19.53 -7.22 9.06
CA LEU A 38 -20.93 -6.90 9.39
C LEU A 38 -21.15 -6.50 10.86
N SER A 39 -20.38 -7.08 11.78
CA SER A 39 -20.47 -6.80 13.22
C SER A 39 -19.29 -7.44 13.96
N PHE A 40 -18.82 -6.81 15.04
CA PHE A 40 -17.96 -7.43 16.03
C PHE A 40 -18.59 -7.37 17.42
N VAL A 41 -18.09 -8.26 18.28
CA VAL A 41 -18.30 -8.20 19.72
C VAL A 41 -16.99 -8.48 20.44
N THR A 42 -16.65 -7.65 21.41
CA THR A 42 -15.51 -7.81 22.30
C THR A 42 -15.99 -7.83 23.74
N VAL A 43 -15.57 -8.84 24.51
CA VAL A 43 -15.77 -8.90 25.95
C VAL A 43 -14.41 -8.98 26.62
N ALA A 44 -14.15 -8.14 27.63
CA ALA A 44 -12.84 -8.06 28.26
C ALA A 44 -12.91 -7.84 29.78
N LEU A 45 -11.91 -8.33 30.51
CA LEU A 45 -11.63 -7.92 31.89
C LEU A 45 -11.02 -6.51 31.89
N GLU A 46 -11.57 -5.62 32.70
CA GLU A 46 -11.15 -4.22 32.80
C GLU A 46 -10.85 -3.83 34.24
N GLU A 47 -9.78 -3.06 34.43
CA GLU A 47 -9.56 -2.35 35.70
C GLU A 47 -10.44 -1.09 35.73
N LEU A 48 -11.28 -0.95 36.75
CA LEU A 48 -12.27 0.13 36.83
C LEU A 48 -11.61 1.52 36.94
N SER A 49 -10.34 1.58 37.31
CA SER A 49 -9.53 2.80 37.32
C SER A 49 -9.37 3.41 35.92
N PHE A 50 -9.50 2.62 34.85
CA PHE A 50 -9.52 3.08 33.46
C PHE A 50 -10.54 4.20 33.25
N TYR A 51 -11.71 4.12 33.90
CA TYR A 51 -12.77 5.11 33.73
C TYR A 51 -12.51 6.43 34.47
N ASN A 52 -11.47 6.51 35.33
CA ASN A 52 -11.15 7.73 36.06
C ASN A 52 -10.73 8.91 35.16
N LYS A 53 -10.35 8.64 33.91
CA LYS A 53 -9.99 9.66 32.92
C LYS A 53 -11.21 10.38 32.32
N PHE A 54 -12.41 9.80 32.44
CA PHE A 54 -13.64 10.39 31.92
C PHE A 54 -14.35 11.22 32.98
N GLU A 55 -15.10 12.25 32.56
CA GLU A 55 -15.85 13.10 33.48
C GLU A 55 -17.01 12.35 34.16
N GLY A 56 -17.20 12.59 35.46
CA GLY A 56 -18.32 12.06 36.24
C GLY A 56 -18.03 11.91 37.74
N GLU A 57 -19.06 12.08 38.56
CA GLU A 57 -18.96 12.00 40.03
C GLU A 57 -18.85 10.57 40.56
N ASP A 58 -19.26 9.58 39.77
CA ASP A 58 -19.28 8.16 40.11
C ASP A 58 -18.84 7.28 38.92
N LEU A 59 -18.53 6.01 39.17
CA LEU A 59 -18.05 5.08 38.13
C LEU A 59 -19.03 4.90 36.97
N LEU A 60 -20.33 4.86 37.23
CA LEU A 60 -21.34 4.67 36.19
C LEU A 60 -21.44 5.91 35.30
N SER A 61 -21.39 7.11 35.89
CA SER A 61 -21.34 8.38 35.18
C SER A 61 -20.08 8.48 34.31
N ARG A 62 -18.93 8.01 34.80
CA ARG A 62 -17.67 7.99 34.05
C ARG A 62 -17.65 6.95 32.92
N PHE A 63 -18.18 5.75 33.16
CA PHE A 63 -18.40 4.75 32.11
C PHE A 63 -19.25 5.33 30.97
N ARG A 64 -20.36 5.97 31.34
CA ARG A 64 -21.30 6.61 30.42
C ARG A 64 -20.67 7.73 29.60
N ALA A 65 -19.79 8.53 30.19
CA ALA A 65 -18.99 9.53 29.48
C ALA A 65 -17.97 8.87 28.54
N GLY A 66 -17.29 7.80 29.00
CA GLY A 66 -16.37 7.02 28.18
C GLY A 66 -16.99 6.42 26.93
N CYS A 67 -18.25 5.97 26.98
CA CYS A 67 -18.98 5.49 25.80
C CYS A 67 -19.14 6.57 24.71
N LEU A 68 -19.12 7.85 25.07
CA LEU A 68 -19.29 8.96 24.13
C LEU A 68 -17.96 9.40 23.53
N GLU A 69 -16.86 9.32 24.28
CA GLU A 69 -15.57 9.86 23.85
C GLU A 69 -14.75 8.85 23.03
N GLN A 70 -14.86 7.56 23.31
CA GLN A 70 -14.03 6.52 22.70
C GLN A 70 -14.29 6.28 21.20
N ARG A 71 -15.40 6.77 20.65
CA ARG A 71 -15.83 6.53 19.25
C ARG A 71 -16.23 7.82 18.50
N GLY A 72 -15.80 9.00 18.98
CA GLY A 72 -16.11 10.28 18.35
C GLY A 72 -17.54 10.79 18.63
N ALA A 73 -18.06 11.71 17.81
CA ALA A 73 -19.31 12.42 18.08
C ALA A 73 -20.56 11.52 17.95
N VAL A 74 -20.90 10.74 18.97
CA VAL A 74 -22.06 9.82 18.99
C VAL A 74 -23.27 10.41 19.72
N THR A 75 -24.49 9.96 19.37
CA THR A 75 -25.75 10.33 20.03
C THR A 75 -26.30 9.17 20.85
N VAL A 76 -26.68 9.41 22.11
CA VAL A 76 -27.26 8.37 22.97
C VAL A 76 -28.62 7.90 22.42
N ILE A 77 -28.75 6.60 22.20
CA ILE A 77 -30.01 5.95 21.83
C ILE A 77 -30.79 5.59 23.10
N GLY A 78 -30.14 4.93 24.05
CA GLY A 78 -30.79 4.51 25.29
C GLY A 78 -29.86 3.80 26.26
N ASP A 79 -30.22 3.86 27.53
CA ASP A 79 -29.59 3.12 28.62
C ASP A 79 -30.51 2.00 29.09
N LYS A 80 -29.95 0.81 29.35
CA LYS A 80 -30.68 -0.34 29.92
C LYS A 80 -29.84 -1.08 30.96
N THR A 81 -30.47 -1.99 31.70
CA THR A 81 -29.80 -2.85 32.68
C THR A 81 -30.02 -4.31 32.31
N LEU A 82 -28.96 -5.11 32.33
CA LEU A 82 -29.01 -6.56 32.14
C LEU A 82 -28.56 -7.30 33.40
N GLN A 83 -29.02 -8.54 33.56
CA GLN A 83 -28.48 -9.45 34.57
C GLN A 83 -27.38 -10.30 33.94
N VAL A 84 -26.16 -10.15 34.43
CA VAL A 84 -24.95 -10.81 33.92
C VAL A 84 -24.22 -11.45 35.09
N ALA A 85 -23.98 -12.77 35.04
CA ALA A 85 -23.36 -13.53 36.13
C ALA A 85 -24.01 -13.30 37.52
N GLY A 86 -25.32 -13.03 37.58
CA GLY A 86 -26.06 -12.74 38.82
C GLY A 86 -25.88 -11.31 39.37
N LEU A 87 -25.25 -10.42 38.60
CA LEU A 87 -25.02 -9.02 38.92
C LEU A 87 -25.76 -8.11 37.93
N SER A 88 -26.03 -6.86 38.34
CA SER A 88 -26.57 -5.84 37.44
C SER A 88 -25.47 -5.23 36.58
N ALA A 89 -25.59 -5.38 35.27
CA ALA A 89 -24.75 -4.74 34.28
C ALA A 89 -25.42 -3.49 33.70
N ALA A 90 -24.67 -2.41 33.56
CA ALA A 90 -25.15 -1.18 32.92
C ALA A 90 -24.83 -1.20 31.43
N ILE A 91 -25.84 -0.94 30.61
CA ILE A 91 -25.71 -0.91 29.15
C ILE A 91 -26.05 0.48 28.64
N ARG A 92 -25.27 0.96 27.69
CA ARG A 92 -25.50 2.17 26.92
C ARG A 92 -25.39 1.87 25.44
N THR A 93 -26.40 2.29 24.68
CA THR A 93 -26.41 2.19 23.23
C THR A 93 -26.34 3.58 22.62
N VAL A 94 -25.58 3.73 21.55
CA VAL A 94 -25.35 5.01 20.89
C VAL A 94 -25.37 4.83 19.37
N HIS A 95 -25.67 5.92 18.68
CA HIS A 95 -25.69 6.03 17.23
C HIS A 95 -24.58 6.99 16.79
N ALA A 96 -23.74 6.56 15.86
CA ALA A 96 -22.71 7.40 15.28
C ALA A 96 -23.19 8.04 13.96
N PRO A 97 -22.78 9.28 13.62
CA PRO A 97 -23.20 9.98 12.41
C PRO A 97 -22.78 9.29 11.10
N ASP A 98 -21.78 8.41 11.17
CA ASP A 98 -21.28 7.56 10.09
C ASP A 98 -22.15 6.30 9.86
N GLY A 99 -23.25 6.13 10.59
CA GLY A 99 -24.24 5.08 10.37
C GLY A 99 -24.07 3.84 11.25
N TYR A 100 -23.11 3.83 12.18
CA TYR A 100 -22.92 2.71 13.09
C TYR A 100 -23.78 2.80 14.37
N PHE A 101 -24.28 1.63 14.78
CA PHE A 101 -24.85 1.39 16.10
C PHE A 101 -23.79 0.78 16.99
N TYR A 102 -23.53 1.40 18.14
CA TYR A 102 -22.62 0.88 19.15
C TYR A 102 -23.36 0.47 20.41
N TYR A 103 -22.92 -0.65 20.96
CA TYR A 103 -23.41 -1.28 22.18
C TYR A 103 -22.28 -1.35 23.20
N PHE A 104 -22.45 -0.69 24.35
CA PHE A 104 -21.49 -0.71 25.44
C PHE A 104 -22.13 -1.29 26.69
N GLY A 105 -21.44 -2.22 27.35
CA GLY A 105 -21.87 -2.76 28.63
C GLY A 105 -20.73 -2.85 29.64
N LEU A 106 -21.07 -2.71 30.92
CA LEU A 106 -20.15 -2.88 32.04
C LEU A 106 -20.85 -3.61 33.19
N VAL A 107 -20.26 -4.72 33.64
CA VAL A 107 -20.64 -5.42 34.87
C VAL A 107 -19.50 -5.31 35.88
N ILE A 108 -19.81 -4.82 37.08
CA ILE A 108 -18.83 -4.58 38.15
C ILE A 108 -18.76 -5.84 39.02
N ILE A 109 -17.57 -6.44 39.15
CA ILE A 109 -17.37 -7.66 39.95
C ILE A 109 -16.82 -7.37 41.35
N ASN A 110 -16.02 -6.31 41.52
CA ASN A 110 -15.57 -5.77 42.80
C ASN A 110 -15.19 -4.28 42.66
N ASP A 111 -14.54 -3.69 43.66
CA ASP A 111 -14.11 -2.28 43.67
C ASP A 111 -12.97 -1.95 42.69
N THR A 112 -12.29 -2.98 42.18
CA THR A 112 -11.10 -2.85 41.33
C THR A 112 -11.36 -3.28 39.89
N PHE A 113 -12.17 -4.32 39.66
CA PHE A 113 -12.35 -4.94 38.36
C PHE A 113 -13.83 -5.02 37.94
N GLY A 114 -14.03 -5.03 36.62
CA GLY A 114 -15.30 -5.33 35.97
C GLY A 114 -15.07 -6.04 34.63
N TYR A 115 -16.15 -6.52 34.01
CA TYR A 115 -16.12 -6.97 32.62
C TYR A 115 -16.87 -5.99 31.74
N SER A 116 -16.26 -5.60 30.63
CA SER A 116 -16.88 -4.77 29.60
C SER A 116 -17.33 -5.61 28.42
N ILE A 117 -18.34 -5.13 27.70
CA ILE A 117 -18.68 -5.58 26.35
C ILE A 117 -18.77 -4.37 25.42
N ILE A 118 -18.21 -4.51 24.23
CA ILE A 118 -18.36 -3.57 23.13
C ILE A 118 -18.84 -4.36 21.93
N GLY A 119 -19.96 -3.96 21.34
CA GLY A 119 -20.45 -4.51 20.08
C GLY A 119 -20.82 -3.41 19.12
N ASP A 120 -20.78 -3.71 17.83
CA ASP A 120 -21.14 -2.77 16.77
C ASP A 120 -21.77 -3.47 15.57
N CYS A 121 -22.56 -2.71 14.84
CA CYS A 121 -23.13 -3.10 13.55
C CYS A 121 -23.63 -1.86 12.85
N ASP A 122 -24.01 -1.98 11.57
CA ASP A 122 -24.79 -0.93 10.92
C ASP A 122 -26.09 -0.64 11.69
N THR A 123 -26.48 0.63 11.75
CA THR A 123 -27.70 1.07 12.45
C THR A 123 -28.96 0.39 11.92
N VAL A 124 -29.00 0.08 10.62
CA VAL A 124 -30.11 -0.65 9.99
C VAL A 124 -30.21 -2.10 10.45
N SER A 125 -29.11 -2.67 10.94
CA SER A 125 -29.00 -4.05 11.41
C SER A 125 -29.11 -4.14 12.93
N LYS A 126 -29.27 -3.01 13.63
CA LYS A 126 -29.41 -2.93 15.10
C LYS A 126 -30.42 -3.94 15.65
N ASP A 127 -31.62 -3.99 15.08
CA ASP A 127 -32.70 -4.85 15.60
C ASP A 127 -32.37 -6.35 15.51
N TYR A 128 -31.40 -6.71 14.65
CA TYR A 128 -30.87 -8.06 14.55
C TYR A 128 -29.73 -8.33 15.55
N TYR A 129 -28.76 -7.41 15.68
CA TYR A 129 -27.56 -7.62 16.48
C TYR A 129 -27.68 -7.23 17.95
N GLU A 130 -28.50 -6.24 18.32
CA GLU A 130 -28.64 -5.82 19.72
C GLU A 130 -29.07 -6.97 20.66
N PRO A 131 -30.06 -7.83 20.30
CA PRO A 131 -30.40 -9.00 21.11
C PRO A 131 -29.25 -10.01 21.22
N ILE A 132 -28.40 -10.09 20.19
CA ILE A 132 -27.25 -10.99 20.18
C ILE A 132 -26.17 -10.49 21.14
N PHE A 133 -25.94 -9.18 21.22
CA PHE A 133 -25.05 -8.59 22.23
C PHE A 133 -25.58 -8.80 23.65
N ASP A 134 -26.90 -8.64 23.85
CA ASP A 134 -27.55 -8.96 25.13
C ASP A 134 -27.26 -10.42 25.53
N ASP A 135 -27.60 -11.39 24.66
CA ASP A 135 -27.41 -12.81 24.91
C ASP A 135 -25.93 -13.17 25.17
N THR A 136 -25.02 -12.61 24.37
CA THR A 136 -23.58 -12.82 24.52
C THR A 136 -23.11 -12.33 25.88
N PHE A 137 -23.48 -11.12 26.30
CA PHE A 137 -23.05 -10.60 27.60
C PHE A 137 -23.70 -11.33 28.78
N GLN A 138 -24.98 -11.68 28.68
CA GLN A 138 -25.70 -12.43 29.72
C GLN A 138 -25.16 -13.84 29.93
N SER A 139 -24.53 -14.42 28.90
CA SER A 139 -23.88 -15.72 28.99
C SER A 139 -22.58 -15.72 29.80
N LEU A 140 -22.05 -14.55 30.14
CA LEU A 140 -20.78 -14.41 30.85
C LEU A 140 -20.81 -15.16 32.19
N GLN A 141 -19.81 -16.01 32.38
CA GLN A 141 -19.46 -16.62 33.66
C GLN A 141 -18.04 -16.24 34.00
N TYR A 142 -17.80 -15.72 35.20
CA TYR A 142 -16.46 -15.37 35.65
C TYR A 142 -15.95 -16.35 36.72
N PHE A 143 -14.65 -16.59 36.70
CA PHE A 143 -13.90 -17.49 37.57
C PHE A 143 -12.44 -17.00 37.66
N GLY A 144 -11.54 -17.82 38.22
CA GLY A 144 -10.11 -17.47 38.26
C GLY A 144 -9.77 -16.27 39.16
N ASN A 145 -8.57 -15.71 38.98
CA ASN A 145 -8.06 -14.59 39.75
C ASN A 145 -7.73 -13.39 38.83
N PRO A 146 -8.56 -12.33 38.80
CA PRO A 146 -8.39 -11.19 37.90
C PRO A 146 -7.09 -10.41 38.15
N VAL A 147 -6.59 -10.38 39.39
CA VAL A 147 -5.32 -9.70 39.71
C VAL A 147 -4.16 -10.41 39.02
N ALA A 148 -4.07 -11.74 39.16
CA ALA A 148 -2.98 -12.52 38.58
C ALA A 148 -3.01 -12.49 37.04
N ALA A 149 -4.19 -12.54 36.45
CA ALA A 149 -4.37 -12.47 35.01
C ALA A 149 -3.94 -11.10 34.44
N MET A 150 -4.32 -10.00 35.10
CA MET A 150 -3.93 -8.64 34.68
C MET A 150 -2.44 -8.37 34.86
N GLU A 151 -1.81 -8.88 35.93
CA GLU A 151 -0.35 -8.80 36.09
C GLU A 151 0.39 -9.55 34.98
N LYS A 152 -0.11 -10.73 34.59
CA LYS A 152 0.44 -11.53 33.49
C LYS A 152 0.27 -10.84 32.14
N GLN A 153 -0.91 -10.29 31.86
CA GLN A 153 -1.20 -9.49 30.66
C GLN A 153 -0.29 -8.27 30.56
N LYS A 154 -0.13 -7.53 31.67
CA LYS A 154 0.76 -6.37 31.73
C LYS A 154 2.22 -6.74 31.49
N ALA A 155 2.71 -7.81 32.10
CA ALA A 155 4.08 -8.30 31.87
C ALA A 155 4.31 -8.71 30.41
N GLY A 156 3.31 -9.31 29.74
CA GLY A 156 3.36 -9.64 28.32
C GLY A 156 3.40 -8.40 27.43
N ILE A 157 2.57 -7.40 27.72
CA ILE A 157 2.53 -6.11 27.01
C ILE A 157 3.86 -5.35 27.21
N ASP A 158 4.36 -5.25 28.44
CA ASP A 158 5.61 -4.57 28.76
C ASP A 158 6.81 -5.26 28.07
N SER A 159 6.80 -6.60 27.98
CA SER A 159 7.79 -7.37 27.24
C SER A 159 7.74 -7.10 25.73
N ALA A 160 6.54 -6.94 25.15
CA ALA A 160 6.36 -6.61 23.74
C ALA A 160 6.75 -5.14 23.43
N LEU A 161 6.37 -4.20 24.31
CA LEU A 161 6.65 -2.77 24.15
C LEU A 161 8.13 -2.42 24.41
N ASN A 162 8.83 -3.14 25.31
CA ASN A 162 10.26 -2.92 25.55
C ASN A 162 11.15 -3.28 24.35
N LYS A 163 10.67 -4.05 23.37
CA LYS A 163 11.38 -4.25 22.08
C LYS A 163 11.32 -3.00 21.18
N TYR A 164 10.40 -2.06 21.43
CA TYR A 164 10.12 -0.91 20.55
C TYR A 164 10.23 0.46 21.24
N GLN A 165 10.79 0.55 22.45
CA GLN A 165 10.92 1.85 23.12
C GLN A 165 11.99 2.75 22.47
N THR A 166 11.53 3.63 21.58
CA THR A 166 11.90 5.05 21.66
C THR A 166 10.94 5.73 22.63
N PRO A 167 11.33 6.78 23.39
CA PRO A 167 10.43 7.40 24.34
C PRO A 167 9.19 7.97 23.63
N ALA A 168 8.00 7.61 24.11
CA ALA A 168 6.77 8.27 23.70
C ALA A 168 6.87 9.75 24.03
N ALA A 169 6.80 10.61 23.00
CA ALA A 169 6.58 12.02 23.20
C ALA A 169 5.24 12.20 23.95
N PRO A 170 5.16 13.13 24.92
CA PRO A 170 3.89 13.45 25.57
C PRO A 170 2.90 13.96 24.51
N GLU A 171 1.62 13.60 24.64
CA GLU A 171 0.55 14.18 23.83
C GLU A 171 0.66 15.71 23.87
N PRO A 172 0.78 16.39 22.71
CA PRO A 172 0.84 17.82 22.69
C PRO A 172 -0.50 18.36 23.18
N ALA A 173 -0.45 19.13 24.27
CA ALA A 173 -1.56 19.96 24.68
C ALA A 173 -1.93 20.86 23.50
N ALA A 174 -3.17 20.76 23.03
CA ALA A 174 -3.75 21.73 22.12
C ALA A 174 -3.67 23.12 22.78
N THR A 175 -2.64 23.88 22.42
CA THR A 175 -2.54 25.27 22.83
C THR A 175 -3.65 26.01 22.09
N THR A 176 -4.64 26.46 22.84
CA THR A 176 -5.68 27.36 22.36
C THR A 176 -5.00 28.67 21.96
N SER A 177 -4.57 28.76 20.70
CA SER A 177 -4.11 30.02 20.12
C SER A 177 -5.32 30.91 19.85
N GLU A 178 -5.15 32.22 19.99
CA GLU A 178 -6.19 33.19 19.59
C GLU A 178 -6.54 32.97 18.11
N PRO A 179 -7.82 33.07 17.71
CA PRO A 179 -8.20 32.91 16.31
C PRO A 179 -7.51 33.97 15.46
N PHE A 180 -7.20 33.63 14.20
CA PHE A 180 -6.63 34.61 13.28
C PHE A 180 -7.61 35.77 13.03
N GLU A 181 -7.08 37.00 13.10
CA GLU A 181 -7.80 38.22 12.71
C GLU A 181 -7.04 38.93 11.59
N VAL A 182 -7.76 39.38 10.57
CA VAL A 182 -7.20 40.13 9.46
C VAL A 182 -6.54 41.43 9.98
N PRO A 183 -5.27 41.72 9.62
CA PRO A 183 -4.57 42.90 10.13
C PRO A 183 -5.31 44.20 9.77
N ALA A 184 -5.72 44.97 10.79
CA ALA A 184 -6.48 46.20 10.61
C ALA A 184 -5.70 47.30 9.85
N ASP A 185 -4.37 47.24 9.85
CA ASP A 185 -3.49 48.15 9.10
C ASP A 185 -3.18 47.65 7.67
N GLY A 186 -3.68 46.45 7.31
CA GLY A 186 -3.51 45.82 6.01
C GLY A 186 -2.07 45.40 5.68
N ARG A 187 -1.19 45.31 6.70
CA ARG A 187 0.22 44.92 6.53
C ARG A 187 0.42 43.43 6.72
N GLU A 188 1.23 42.85 5.83
CA GLU A 188 1.67 41.46 5.93
C GLU A 188 2.82 41.33 6.93
N TYR A 189 2.87 40.19 7.62
CA TYR A 189 3.94 39.89 8.57
C TYR A 189 4.15 38.38 8.70
N TRP A 190 5.37 38.03 9.12
CA TRP A 190 5.70 36.69 9.57
C TRP A 190 6.62 36.80 10.79
N GLN A 191 6.15 36.28 11.92
CA GLN A 191 6.85 36.27 13.19
C GLN A 191 6.94 34.84 13.74
N ILE A 192 8.13 34.46 14.18
CA ILE A 192 8.38 33.20 14.88
C ILE A 192 9.13 33.51 16.18
N GLY A 193 8.51 33.24 17.33
CA GLY A 193 8.98 33.67 18.63
C GLY A 193 9.19 35.18 18.70
N THR A 194 10.42 35.60 18.98
CA THR A 194 10.80 37.03 19.02
C THR A 194 11.38 37.53 17.70
N HIS A 195 11.47 36.68 16.68
CA HIS A 195 12.13 36.96 15.41
C HIS A 195 11.11 37.36 14.34
N THR A 196 11.39 38.47 13.65
CA THR A 196 10.62 38.91 12.47
C THR A 196 11.30 38.41 11.21
N PHE A 197 10.55 37.67 10.39
CA PHE A 197 10.99 37.16 9.10
C PHE A 197 10.56 38.16 8.01
N ALA A 198 11.50 38.54 7.15
CA ALA A 198 11.24 39.48 6.07
C ALA A 198 10.71 38.74 4.84
N LEU A 199 9.44 38.93 4.51
CA LEU A 199 8.83 38.37 3.28
C LEU A 199 9.63 38.80 2.05
N THR A 200 10.00 37.84 1.19
CA THR A 200 10.92 38.07 0.06
C THR A 200 10.22 38.36 -1.27
N GLY A 201 8.89 38.41 -1.27
CA GLY A 201 8.06 38.71 -2.44
C GLY A 201 6.58 38.64 -2.11
N GLU A 202 5.74 38.78 -3.13
CA GLU A 202 4.31 38.46 -3.03
C GLU A 202 4.14 36.95 -2.89
N CYS A 203 3.07 36.54 -2.22
CA CYS A 203 2.71 35.14 -2.08
C CYS A 203 2.44 34.52 -3.46
N GLU A 204 3.09 33.39 -3.76
CA GLU A 204 2.85 32.67 -5.01
C GLU A 204 1.56 31.87 -4.87
N CYS A 205 0.51 32.27 -5.61
CA CYS A 205 -0.79 31.64 -5.54
C CYS A 205 -1.25 31.18 -6.93
N SER A 206 -1.65 29.92 -7.05
CA SER A 206 -2.24 29.40 -8.29
C SER A 206 -3.18 28.23 -8.02
N ILE A 207 -4.10 27.95 -8.95
CA ILE A 207 -4.87 26.72 -8.91
C ILE A 207 -4.13 25.66 -9.74
N SER A 208 -3.82 24.53 -9.11
CA SER A 208 -3.10 23.39 -9.68
C SER A 208 -3.84 22.79 -10.87
N ASP A 209 -3.13 22.57 -11.99
CA ASP A 209 -3.67 21.86 -13.16
C ASP A 209 -3.88 20.35 -12.91
N GLY A 210 -3.28 19.80 -11.86
CA GLY A 210 -3.39 18.39 -11.50
C GLY A 210 -4.59 18.10 -10.61
N ASP A 211 -4.46 18.42 -9.32
CA ASP A 211 -5.45 18.07 -8.30
C ASP A 211 -6.51 19.15 -8.06
N GLY A 212 -6.42 20.29 -8.76
CA GLY A 212 -7.38 21.39 -8.64
C GLY A 212 -7.35 22.13 -7.30
N ALA A 213 -6.31 21.93 -6.48
CA ALA A 213 -6.13 22.63 -5.21
C ALA A 213 -5.58 24.04 -5.42
N LEU A 214 -5.86 24.93 -4.45
CA LEU A 214 -5.19 26.23 -4.35
C LEU A 214 -3.80 26.05 -3.76
N TYR A 215 -2.78 26.17 -4.62
CA TYR A 215 -1.39 26.26 -4.23
C TYR A 215 -1.07 27.64 -3.67
N VAL A 216 -0.42 27.68 -2.51
CA VAL A 216 0.03 28.91 -1.85
C VAL A 216 1.45 28.70 -1.33
N LYS A 217 2.43 29.46 -1.84
CA LYS A 217 3.80 29.44 -1.34
C LYS A 217 4.22 30.81 -0.84
N ILE A 218 4.74 30.81 0.38
CA ILE A 218 5.18 31.99 1.12
C ILE A 218 6.67 31.86 1.34
N GLU A 219 7.44 32.84 0.89
CA GLU A 219 8.89 32.88 1.09
C GLU A 219 9.28 34.06 1.98
N ALA A 220 10.23 33.83 2.88
CA ALA A 220 10.79 34.87 3.71
C ALA A 220 12.28 34.65 3.98
N LYS A 221 12.90 35.67 4.56
CA LYS A 221 14.28 35.64 5.02
C LYS A 221 14.33 35.85 6.53
N ALA A 222 14.95 34.92 7.23
CA ALA A 222 15.26 35.03 8.64
C ALA A 222 16.23 36.22 8.88
N PRO A 223 16.15 36.90 10.04
CA PRO A 223 17.02 38.03 10.34
C PRO A 223 18.50 37.63 10.47
N HIS A 224 18.76 36.39 10.88
CA HIS A 224 20.04 35.70 10.97
C HIS A 224 19.74 34.19 11.08
N HIS A 225 20.77 33.33 11.08
CA HIS A 225 20.60 31.93 11.43
C HIS A 225 20.20 31.82 12.91
N ILE A 226 19.05 31.20 13.17
CA ILE A 226 18.51 30.96 14.50
C ILE A 226 18.78 29.49 14.81
N GLU A 227 19.73 29.24 15.71
CA GLU A 227 20.12 27.89 16.13
C GLU A 227 18.89 27.11 16.63
N GLY A 228 18.75 25.87 16.16
CA GLY A 228 17.58 25.04 16.41
C GLY A 228 16.43 25.27 15.43
N LEU A 229 16.09 26.52 15.07
CA LEU A 229 14.90 26.81 14.26
C LEU A 229 15.14 26.79 12.74
N THR A 230 16.22 27.42 12.27
CA THR A 230 16.54 27.55 10.83
C THR A 230 17.76 26.70 10.48
N ASP A 231 17.79 26.14 9.28
CA ASP A 231 18.98 25.40 8.82
C ASP A 231 20.20 26.34 8.56
N ASP A 232 21.38 25.74 8.39
CA ASP A 232 22.64 26.46 8.13
C ASP A 232 22.99 26.58 6.63
N TYR A 233 22.38 25.76 5.76
CA TYR A 233 22.69 25.68 4.33
C TYR A 233 21.77 26.53 3.43
N SER A 234 20.55 26.88 3.87
CA SER A 234 19.60 27.71 3.09
C SER A 234 19.87 29.21 3.21
N GLN A 235 20.95 29.59 3.92
CA GLN A 235 21.37 31.00 4.11
C GLN A 235 20.25 31.89 4.68
N GLY A 236 19.42 31.31 5.56
CA GLY A 236 18.28 31.97 6.21
C GLY A 236 17.07 32.20 5.30
N LYS A 237 17.02 31.64 4.09
CA LYS A 237 15.78 31.62 3.29
C LYS A 237 14.87 30.52 3.81
N VAL A 238 13.61 30.85 4.05
CA VAL A 238 12.59 29.91 4.52
C VAL A 238 11.34 29.99 3.67
N TYR A 239 10.57 28.91 3.61
CA TYR A 239 9.27 28.89 2.96
C TYR A 239 8.26 27.98 3.63
N LEU A 240 6.98 28.32 3.45
CA LEU A 240 5.84 27.44 3.70
C LEU A 240 5.03 27.31 2.41
N GLN A 241 4.59 26.09 2.11
CA GLN A 241 3.86 25.74 0.91
C GLN A 241 2.62 24.93 1.29
N PHE A 242 1.45 25.44 0.91
CA PHE A 242 0.15 24.85 1.19
C PHE A 242 -0.60 24.50 -0.08
N TYR A 243 -1.51 23.55 0.04
CA TYR A 243 -2.45 23.18 -1.01
C TYR A 243 -3.83 23.02 -0.40
N PHE A 244 -4.74 23.93 -0.69
CA PHE A 244 -6.06 23.96 -0.05
C PHE A 244 -7.17 23.48 -0.97
N LYS A 245 -8.10 22.71 -0.39
CA LYS A 245 -9.30 22.16 -1.03
C LYS A 245 -10.52 22.43 -0.15
N GLY A 246 -11.72 22.48 -0.74
CA GLY A 246 -12.95 22.79 -0.01
C GLY A 246 -12.98 24.24 0.52
N ILE A 247 -12.48 25.20 -0.27
CA ILE A 247 -12.26 26.60 0.16
C ILE A 247 -12.98 27.63 -0.70
N TYR A 248 -13.73 27.21 -1.72
CA TYR A 248 -14.41 28.14 -2.59
C TYR A 248 -15.64 28.74 -1.90
N ASN A 249 -15.67 30.08 -1.79
CA ASN A 249 -16.84 30.82 -1.33
C ASN A 249 -16.99 32.10 -2.16
N ALA A 250 -17.88 32.08 -3.15
CA ALA A 250 -18.15 33.21 -4.05
C ALA A 250 -16.87 33.86 -4.66
N GLY A 251 -15.86 33.04 -4.96
CA GLY A 251 -14.59 33.47 -5.55
C GLY A 251 -13.53 33.92 -4.54
N VAL A 252 -13.82 33.88 -3.24
CA VAL A 252 -12.88 34.21 -2.16
C VAL A 252 -12.48 32.94 -1.40
N PRO A 253 -11.17 32.60 -1.32
CA PRO A 253 -10.70 31.48 -0.52
C PRO A 253 -11.10 31.64 0.95
N THR A 254 -11.86 30.68 1.49
CA THR A 254 -12.37 30.71 2.86
C THR A 254 -12.26 29.33 3.50
N GLY A 255 -11.67 29.23 4.69
CA GLY A 255 -11.53 27.95 5.37
C GLY A 255 -10.65 28.02 6.61
N LYS A 256 -10.74 27.00 7.47
CA LYS A 256 -9.91 26.84 8.67
C LYS A 256 -9.35 25.42 8.73
N PHE A 257 -8.05 25.31 8.93
CA PHE A 257 -7.31 24.06 8.91
C PHE A 257 -6.49 23.93 10.18
N ILE A 258 -6.66 22.82 10.90
CA ILE A 258 -5.90 22.54 12.11
C ILE A 258 -4.77 21.58 11.76
N PHE A 259 -3.54 22.06 11.89
CA PHE A 259 -2.35 21.27 11.73
C PHE A 259 -1.85 20.80 13.09
N VAL A 260 -1.57 19.50 13.19
CA VAL A 260 -0.85 18.89 14.32
C VAL A 260 0.39 18.23 13.72
N GLU A 261 1.56 18.73 14.09
CA GLU A 261 2.83 18.24 13.55
C GLU A 261 2.85 18.16 12.01
N GLU A 262 2.42 19.24 11.34
CA GLU A 262 2.34 19.40 9.87
C GLU A 262 1.30 18.51 9.17
N ARG A 263 0.51 17.75 9.94
CA ARG A 263 -0.58 16.93 9.43
C ARG A 263 -1.91 17.61 9.69
N GLU A 264 -2.75 17.65 8.66
CA GLU A 264 -4.13 18.10 8.72
C GLU A 264 -5.03 16.85 8.57
N ASN A 265 -5.96 16.67 9.50
CA ASN A 265 -6.68 15.39 9.65
C ASN A 265 -7.80 15.19 8.62
N THR A 266 -8.18 16.21 7.86
CA THR A 266 -9.28 16.14 6.88
C THR A 266 -8.80 16.03 5.44
N TYR A 267 -7.51 15.78 5.17
CA TYR A 267 -6.90 15.62 3.83
C TYR A 267 -7.15 16.80 2.86
N LEU A 268 -7.77 17.88 3.33
CA LEU A 268 -8.13 19.06 2.54
C LEU A 268 -6.96 20.02 2.41
N SER A 269 -5.94 19.86 3.25
CA SER A 269 -4.68 20.58 3.11
C SER A 269 -3.47 19.73 3.44
N TYR A 270 -2.34 20.07 2.82
CA TYR A 270 -1.02 19.57 3.19
C TYR A 270 -0.02 20.71 3.20
N LEU A 271 1.01 20.59 4.04
CA LEU A 271 2.05 21.58 4.26
C LEU A 271 3.42 21.02 3.89
N TRP A 272 4.19 21.81 3.16
CA TRP A 272 5.61 21.62 2.94
C TRP A 272 6.37 22.83 3.49
N LYS A 273 7.49 22.59 4.15
CA LYS A 273 8.38 23.66 4.63
C LYS A 273 9.81 23.43 4.15
N GLY A 274 10.57 24.50 4.05
CA GLY A 274 12.02 24.42 3.88
C GLY A 274 12.72 25.66 4.41
N GLY A 275 14.03 25.54 4.67
CA GLY A 275 14.79 26.56 5.40
C GLY A 275 14.72 26.44 6.92
N PHE A 276 13.98 25.47 7.43
CA PHE A 276 13.81 25.18 8.86
C PHE A 276 14.54 23.89 9.22
N ASP A 277 14.96 23.75 10.48
CA ASP A 277 15.42 22.47 10.99
C ASP A 277 14.30 21.43 10.84
N TYR A 278 14.65 20.23 10.38
CA TYR A 278 13.69 19.19 10.03
C TYR A 278 12.92 18.66 11.26
N ILE A 279 13.49 18.79 12.47
CA ILE A 279 12.86 18.30 13.69
C ILE A 279 11.59 19.10 14.05
N HIS A 280 11.60 20.41 13.78
CA HIS A 280 10.51 21.28 14.23
C HIS A 280 9.32 21.24 13.29
N ARG A 281 8.17 20.82 13.82
CA ARG A 281 6.93 20.66 13.06
C ARG A 281 5.90 21.73 13.43
N LEU A 282 5.25 22.31 12.42
CA LEU A 282 4.19 23.31 12.64
C LEU A 282 2.95 22.65 13.25
N SER A 283 2.44 23.21 14.35
CA SER A 283 1.11 22.92 14.88
C SER A 283 0.31 24.21 15.08
N GLY A 284 -0.97 24.24 14.73
CA GLY A 284 -1.81 25.43 14.90
C GLY A 284 -2.95 25.56 13.89
N GLU A 285 -3.65 26.70 13.96
CA GLU A 285 -4.71 27.05 13.01
C GLU A 285 -4.12 27.81 11.82
N VAL A 286 -4.41 27.32 10.62
CA VAL A 286 -4.21 28.04 9.35
C VAL A 286 -5.58 28.47 8.84
N THR A 287 -5.77 29.78 8.64
CA THR A 287 -7.06 30.37 8.30
C THR A 287 -6.98 31.12 6.98
N LEU A 288 -7.91 30.83 6.08
CA LEU A 288 -8.19 31.60 4.87
C LEU A 288 -9.43 32.45 5.12
N GLN A 289 -9.29 33.76 5.08
CA GLN A 289 -10.39 34.68 5.34
C GLN A 289 -10.16 36.02 4.62
N ASP A 290 -11.18 36.52 3.93
CA ASP A 290 -11.21 37.86 3.31
C ASP A 290 -9.99 38.16 2.41
N GLY A 291 -9.48 37.14 1.70
CA GLY A 291 -8.29 37.25 0.84
C GLY A 291 -6.95 37.15 1.57
N TRP A 292 -6.94 36.77 2.84
CA TRP A 292 -5.74 36.56 3.64
C TRP A 292 -5.53 35.10 3.98
N LEU A 293 -4.26 34.70 4.06
CA LEU A 293 -3.81 33.50 4.74
C LEU A 293 -3.17 33.91 6.07
N GLY A 294 -3.71 33.38 7.15
CA GLY A 294 -3.23 33.57 8.50
C GLY A 294 -2.76 32.27 9.13
N ILE A 295 -1.74 32.34 10.00
CA ILE A 295 -1.34 31.22 10.86
C ILE A 295 -1.25 31.72 12.29
N ASN A 296 -1.89 31.01 13.21
CA ASN A 296 -1.69 31.13 14.65
C ASN A 296 -1.37 29.75 15.23
N GLY A 297 -0.09 29.50 15.50
CA GLY A 297 0.40 28.21 15.93
C GLY A 297 1.76 28.28 16.61
N SER A 298 2.51 27.19 16.57
CA SER A 298 3.90 27.12 16.98
C SER A 298 4.68 26.08 16.19
N PHE A 299 5.99 26.31 16.07
CA PHE A 299 6.97 25.26 15.84
C PHE A 299 7.48 24.83 17.21
N GLU A 300 6.92 23.77 17.78
CA GLU A 300 7.22 23.34 19.15
C GLU A 300 7.15 24.51 20.15
N GLU A 301 8.27 24.92 20.75
CA GLU A 301 8.34 26.05 21.69
C GLU A 301 8.30 27.45 21.04
N TYR A 302 8.35 27.56 19.71
CA TYR A 302 8.39 28.84 18.99
C TYR A 302 7.00 29.24 18.48
N PRO A 303 6.30 30.23 19.09
CA PRO A 303 5.02 30.70 18.60
C PRO A 303 5.13 31.28 17.19
N VAL A 304 4.24 30.88 16.29
CA VAL A 304 4.18 31.36 14.90
C VAL A 304 2.95 32.24 14.73
N LYS A 305 3.18 33.46 14.24
CA LYS A 305 2.11 34.33 13.74
C LYS A 305 2.45 34.74 12.31
N LEU A 306 1.53 34.50 11.39
CA LEU A 306 1.69 34.86 9.99
C LEU A 306 0.40 35.51 9.48
N ALA A 307 0.54 36.54 8.66
CA ALA A 307 -0.54 37.13 7.88
C ALA A 307 0.00 37.56 6.51
N VAL A 308 -0.49 36.95 5.43
CA VAL A 308 -0.13 37.31 4.06
C VAL A 308 -1.39 37.42 3.20
N LYS A 309 -1.32 38.24 2.15
CA LYS A 309 -2.38 38.38 1.17
C LYS A 309 -2.28 37.27 0.14
N ILE A 310 -3.43 36.75 -0.24
CA ILE A 310 -3.59 35.81 -1.35
C ILE A 310 -3.91 36.63 -2.59
N ALA A 311 -3.50 36.13 -3.76
CA ALA A 311 -3.79 36.79 -5.04
C ALA A 311 -5.29 37.08 -5.24
N ASP A 312 -5.60 38.29 -5.72
CA ASP A 312 -6.98 38.75 -5.99
C ASP A 312 -7.64 38.03 -7.19
N HIS A 313 -6.87 37.32 -8.01
CA HIS A 313 -7.31 36.71 -9.26
C HIS A 313 -6.85 35.26 -9.39
N LEU A 314 -7.65 34.34 -8.86
CA LEU A 314 -7.46 32.90 -9.02
C LEU A 314 -8.26 32.37 -10.21
N ASN A 315 -7.66 31.46 -10.99
CA ASN A 315 -8.36 30.79 -12.08
C ASN A 315 -9.22 29.63 -11.53
N TRP A 316 -10.42 29.95 -11.07
CA TRP A 316 -11.37 28.98 -10.52
C TRP A 316 -11.89 27.96 -11.54
N GLU A 317 -11.70 28.15 -12.85
CA GLU A 317 -12.03 27.12 -13.85
C GLU A 317 -11.14 25.88 -13.71
N LYS A 318 -9.95 26.02 -13.10
CA LYS A 318 -9.07 24.89 -12.79
C LYS A 318 -9.39 24.24 -11.44
N TYR A 319 -10.25 24.86 -10.63
CA TYR A 319 -10.50 24.43 -9.26
C TYR A 319 -11.39 23.20 -9.21
N ARG A 320 -11.09 22.32 -8.26
CA ARG A 320 -11.90 21.15 -7.98
C ARG A 320 -12.84 21.44 -6.82
N PHE A 321 -14.11 21.60 -7.14
CA PHE A 321 -15.19 21.74 -6.17
C PHE A 321 -15.44 20.40 -5.48
N LEU A 322 -15.54 20.40 -4.15
CA LEU A 322 -15.68 19.22 -3.31
C LEU A 322 -17.05 19.08 -2.64
N SER A 323 -17.88 20.13 -2.65
CA SER A 323 -19.16 20.11 -1.96
C SER A 323 -20.28 20.85 -2.69
N VAL A 324 -21.52 20.60 -2.27
CA VAL A 324 -22.69 21.31 -2.80
C VAL A 324 -22.70 22.76 -2.33
N GLU A 325 -22.20 23.03 -1.13
CA GLU A 325 -22.09 24.38 -0.56
C GLU A 325 -21.17 25.25 -1.44
N GLU A 326 -20.00 24.76 -1.83
CA GLU A 326 -19.09 25.50 -2.73
C GLU A 326 -19.79 25.81 -4.06
N VAL A 327 -20.42 24.81 -4.67
CA VAL A 327 -21.16 24.96 -5.94
C VAL A 327 -22.31 25.96 -5.81
N SER A 328 -23.00 26.02 -4.66
CA SER A 328 -24.12 26.92 -4.44
C SER A 328 -23.73 28.41 -4.45
N THR A 329 -22.45 28.71 -4.19
CA THR A 329 -21.90 30.08 -4.21
C THR A 329 -21.16 30.40 -5.52
N ALA A 330 -20.97 29.40 -6.39
CA ALA A 330 -20.21 29.53 -7.62
C ALA A 330 -21.10 29.91 -8.83
N PRO A 331 -20.63 30.77 -9.74
CA PRO A 331 -21.20 30.87 -11.08
C PRO A 331 -21.11 29.51 -11.80
N PRO A 332 -22.20 28.94 -12.34
CA PRO A 332 -22.19 27.62 -12.98
C PRO A 332 -21.17 27.46 -14.11
N GLU A 333 -20.84 28.55 -14.81
CA GLU A 333 -19.87 28.60 -15.91
C GLU A 333 -18.43 28.32 -15.50
N ILE A 334 -18.04 28.56 -14.24
CA ILE A 334 -16.67 28.32 -13.77
C ILE A 334 -16.47 26.89 -13.24
N VAL A 335 -17.55 26.16 -12.94
CA VAL A 335 -17.46 24.82 -12.36
C VAL A 335 -17.12 23.81 -13.47
N ARG A 336 -15.83 23.55 -13.67
CA ARG A 336 -15.33 22.57 -14.65
C ARG A 336 -15.07 21.19 -14.02
N GLN A 337 -14.77 21.14 -12.71
CA GLN A 337 -14.42 19.92 -12.00
C GLN A 337 -15.20 19.84 -10.68
N LEU A 338 -15.98 18.77 -10.49
CA LEU A 338 -16.82 18.57 -9.31
C LEU A 338 -16.68 17.15 -8.79
N TRP A 339 -16.20 17.00 -7.56
CA TRP A 339 -15.99 15.74 -6.87
C TRP A 339 -16.82 15.73 -5.59
N LEU A 340 -17.85 14.91 -5.52
CA LEU A 340 -18.73 14.85 -4.35
C LEU A 340 -18.54 13.55 -3.59
N THR A 341 -18.46 13.62 -2.26
CA THR A 341 -18.45 12.44 -1.37
C THR A 341 -19.79 12.38 -0.63
N ASP A 342 -20.46 11.23 -0.69
CA ASP A 342 -21.79 10.98 -0.10
C ASP A 342 -22.83 12.09 -0.32
N PRO A 343 -22.98 12.64 -1.54
CA PRO A 343 -23.98 13.67 -1.77
C PRO A 343 -25.38 13.10 -1.59
N TYR A 344 -26.25 13.86 -0.92
CA TYR A 344 -27.64 13.44 -0.77
C TYR A 344 -28.31 13.26 -2.14
N PRO A 345 -28.78 12.05 -2.51
CA PRO A 345 -29.26 11.78 -3.87
C PRO A 345 -30.41 12.69 -4.33
N GLY A 346 -31.26 13.15 -3.39
CA GLY A 346 -32.41 14.00 -3.69
C GLY A 346 -32.07 15.39 -4.21
N ILE A 347 -30.87 15.92 -3.95
CA ILE A 347 -30.45 17.27 -4.41
C ILE A 347 -29.51 17.22 -5.62
N LEU A 348 -28.92 16.06 -5.94
CA LEU A 348 -27.94 15.92 -7.03
C LEU A 348 -28.46 16.43 -8.37
N GLN A 349 -29.72 16.18 -8.69
CA GLN A 349 -30.30 16.64 -9.93
C GLN A 349 -30.32 18.17 -10.02
N GLU A 350 -30.67 18.86 -8.93
CA GLU A 350 -30.73 20.32 -8.87
C GLU A 350 -29.33 20.93 -8.93
N THR A 351 -28.38 20.36 -8.17
CA THR A 351 -26.97 20.79 -8.15
C THR A 351 -26.33 20.68 -9.53
N LEU A 352 -26.58 19.59 -10.27
CA LEU A 352 -25.92 19.33 -11.56
C LEU A 352 -26.61 20.01 -12.75
N TYR A 353 -27.90 20.34 -12.64
CA TYR A 353 -28.68 20.92 -13.76
C TYR A 353 -28.07 22.18 -14.40
N PRO A 354 -27.55 23.17 -13.64
CA PRO A 354 -27.00 24.39 -14.21
C PRO A 354 -25.56 24.24 -14.76
N LEU A 355 -24.82 23.18 -14.41
CA LEU A 355 -23.38 23.04 -14.63
C LEU A 355 -23.01 22.64 -16.06
N THR A 356 -23.57 23.31 -17.08
CA THR A 356 -23.40 22.91 -18.50
C THR A 356 -21.95 22.94 -19.02
N GLN A 357 -21.05 23.60 -18.29
CA GLN A 357 -19.62 23.71 -18.56
C GLN A 357 -18.77 22.64 -17.86
N LEU A 358 -19.39 21.73 -17.09
CA LEU A 358 -18.69 20.69 -16.32
C LEU A 358 -17.96 19.71 -17.26
N GLU A 359 -16.67 19.54 -17.01
CA GLU A 359 -15.79 18.64 -17.76
C GLU A 359 -15.52 17.35 -16.98
N ASN A 360 -15.36 17.43 -15.66
CA ASN A 360 -15.05 16.28 -14.80
C ASN A 360 -16.07 16.18 -13.67
N LEU A 361 -16.77 15.05 -13.61
CA LEU A 361 -17.67 14.70 -12.51
C LEU A 361 -17.18 13.42 -11.84
N SER A 362 -16.93 13.49 -10.54
CA SER A 362 -16.70 12.33 -9.67
C SER A 362 -17.72 12.33 -8.55
N ILE A 363 -18.35 11.19 -8.30
CA ILE A 363 -19.21 11.00 -7.13
C ILE A 363 -18.81 9.71 -6.45
N ASP A 364 -18.41 9.82 -5.19
CA ASP A 364 -18.00 8.70 -4.33
C ASP A 364 -19.02 8.52 -3.21
N PHE A 365 -19.69 7.36 -3.17
CA PHE A 365 -20.56 7.01 -2.06
C PHE A 365 -19.83 6.03 -1.14
N ARG A 366 -19.37 6.51 0.01
CA ARG A 366 -18.71 5.68 1.03
C ARG A 366 -19.73 5.01 1.94
N ASN A 367 -20.89 5.63 2.10
CA ASN A 367 -22.00 5.10 2.85
C ASN A 367 -23.02 4.41 1.92
N LYS A 368 -23.80 3.48 2.50
CA LYS A 368 -24.90 2.85 1.75
C LYS A 368 -25.88 3.91 1.27
N ASN A 369 -26.10 3.94 -0.04
CA ASN A 369 -26.94 4.91 -0.71
C ASN A 369 -27.96 4.18 -1.60
N GLU A 370 -29.13 4.78 -1.82
CA GLU A 370 -30.16 4.26 -2.71
C GLU A 370 -29.99 4.76 -4.16
N PHE A 371 -28.76 5.04 -4.60
CA PHE A 371 -28.52 5.54 -5.96
C PHE A 371 -28.71 4.40 -6.97
N LYS A 372 -29.91 4.34 -7.53
CA LYS A 372 -30.34 3.32 -8.49
C LYS A 372 -30.13 3.73 -9.94
N GLU A 373 -30.06 5.04 -10.20
CA GLU A 373 -30.06 5.59 -11.55
C GLU A 373 -29.14 6.82 -11.66
N ILE A 374 -28.48 6.95 -12.81
CA ILE A 374 -27.68 8.13 -13.14
C ILE A 374 -28.61 9.32 -13.40
N PRO A 375 -28.45 10.47 -12.71
CA PRO A 375 -29.33 11.62 -12.84
C PRO A 375 -29.44 12.13 -14.27
N THR A 376 -30.67 12.41 -14.72
CA THR A 376 -30.93 12.89 -16.08
C THR A 376 -30.30 14.26 -16.38
N ALA A 377 -29.94 15.03 -15.34
CA ALA A 377 -29.18 16.27 -15.47
C ALA A 377 -27.85 16.07 -16.23
N LEU A 378 -27.18 14.92 -16.07
CA LEU A 378 -25.92 14.60 -16.75
C LEU A 378 -26.05 14.65 -18.28
N ARG A 379 -27.25 14.39 -18.82
CA ARG A 379 -27.51 14.45 -20.26
C ARG A 379 -27.21 15.83 -20.87
N ARG A 380 -27.26 16.90 -20.06
CA ARG A 380 -27.02 18.30 -20.47
C ARG A 380 -25.54 18.68 -20.46
N LEU A 381 -24.68 17.90 -19.81
CA LEU A 381 -23.26 18.20 -19.62
C LEU A 381 -22.47 17.87 -20.89
N LYS A 382 -22.68 18.63 -21.96
CA LYS A 382 -22.10 18.35 -23.29
C LYS A 382 -20.58 18.51 -23.35
N GLU A 383 -20.01 19.20 -22.35
CA GLU A 383 -18.58 19.39 -22.16
C GLU A 383 -17.92 18.28 -21.32
N LEU A 384 -18.69 17.32 -20.78
CA LEU A 384 -18.18 16.28 -19.89
C LEU A 384 -17.19 15.36 -20.62
N LYS A 385 -15.98 15.30 -20.07
CA LYS A 385 -14.85 14.46 -20.49
C LYS A 385 -14.66 13.26 -19.56
N VAL A 386 -14.85 13.45 -18.26
CA VAL A 386 -14.68 12.38 -17.26
C VAL A 386 -15.95 12.22 -16.43
N LEU A 387 -16.44 10.98 -16.38
CA LEU A 387 -17.50 10.56 -15.45
C LEU A 387 -16.96 9.43 -14.57
N ALA A 388 -16.92 9.67 -13.26
CA ALA A 388 -16.58 8.67 -12.26
C ALA A 388 -17.71 8.55 -11.22
N LEU A 389 -18.18 7.33 -11.00
CA LEU A 389 -19.15 6.98 -9.98
C LEU A 389 -18.61 5.76 -9.21
N SER A 390 -18.43 5.88 -7.90
CA SER A 390 -17.97 4.80 -7.02
C SER A 390 -18.93 4.59 -5.85
N GLY A 391 -18.97 3.36 -5.33
CA GLY A 391 -19.84 3.00 -4.20
C GLY A 391 -21.34 2.94 -4.54
N VAL A 392 -21.67 2.89 -5.83
CA VAL A 392 -23.05 2.83 -6.31
C VAL A 392 -23.52 1.37 -6.36
N THR A 393 -23.99 0.84 -5.24
CA THR A 393 -24.25 -0.60 -5.09
C THR A 393 -25.52 -1.12 -5.78
N GLU A 394 -26.43 -0.23 -6.21
CA GLU A 394 -27.72 -0.61 -6.80
C GLU A 394 -27.90 -0.22 -8.27
N LEU A 395 -26.87 0.34 -8.93
CA LEU A 395 -26.95 0.70 -10.36
C LEU A 395 -26.84 -0.53 -11.25
N THR A 396 -27.93 -0.85 -11.96
CA THR A 396 -28.04 -2.08 -12.78
C THR A 396 -27.76 -1.88 -14.27
N SER A 397 -27.80 -0.63 -14.76
CA SER A 397 -27.58 -0.34 -16.17
C SER A 397 -27.09 1.09 -16.42
N LEU A 398 -26.35 1.27 -17.52
CA LEU A 398 -25.98 2.57 -18.04
C LEU A 398 -27.03 3.08 -19.03
N PRO A 399 -27.57 4.29 -18.87
CA PRO A 399 -28.61 4.79 -19.75
C PRO A 399 -28.06 5.09 -21.14
N GLN A 400 -28.84 4.77 -22.18
CA GLN A 400 -28.46 4.96 -23.59
C GLN A 400 -27.99 6.39 -23.90
N TRP A 401 -28.59 7.40 -23.26
CA TRP A 401 -28.26 8.82 -23.50
C TRP A 401 -26.85 9.22 -23.08
N LEU A 402 -26.10 8.39 -22.32
CA LEU A 402 -24.67 8.62 -22.10
C LEU A 402 -23.90 8.65 -23.42
N GLY A 403 -24.36 7.92 -24.44
CA GLY A 403 -23.82 7.99 -25.80
C GLY A 403 -23.99 9.36 -26.47
N ASP A 404 -24.79 10.28 -25.92
CA ASP A 404 -24.93 11.66 -26.41
C ASP A 404 -23.82 12.60 -25.91
N LEU A 405 -22.99 12.17 -24.96
CA LEU A 405 -21.91 12.98 -24.38
C LEU A 405 -20.62 12.77 -25.18
N LYS A 406 -20.56 13.37 -26.37
CA LYS A 406 -19.53 13.10 -27.40
C LYS A 406 -18.09 13.48 -27.01
N LYS A 407 -17.93 14.25 -25.93
CA LYS A 407 -16.63 14.63 -25.36
C LYS A 407 -16.13 13.68 -24.28
N LEU A 408 -16.90 12.67 -23.87
CA LEU A 408 -16.45 11.69 -22.89
C LEU A 408 -15.19 10.96 -23.38
N GLU A 409 -14.16 11.04 -22.56
CA GLU A 409 -12.85 10.42 -22.73
C GLU A 409 -12.65 9.28 -21.71
N SER A 410 -13.24 9.40 -20.52
CA SER A 410 -13.14 8.39 -19.47
C SER A 410 -14.47 8.15 -18.76
N ILE A 411 -14.87 6.88 -18.63
CA ILE A 411 -15.98 6.44 -17.79
C ILE A 411 -15.44 5.46 -16.74
N ARG A 412 -15.71 5.73 -15.46
CA ARG A 412 -15.36 4.89 -14.31
C ARG A 412 -16.60 4.60 -13.50
N ILE A 413 -17.09 3.37 -13.54
CA ILE A 413 -18.26 2.95 -12.77
C ILE A 413 -18.02 1.54 -12.25
N SER A 414 -17.47 1.46 -11.04
CA SER A 414 -17.08 0.21 -10.39
C SER A 414 -17.88 -0.03 -9.12
N ASN A 415 -17.95 -1.29 -8.68
CA ASN A 415 -18.70 -1.71 -7.49
C ASN A 415 -20.20 -1.44 -7.64
N SER A 416 -20.77 -1.89 -8.76
CA SER A 416 -22.19 -1.75 -9.11
C SER A 416 -22.77 -3.08 -9.60
N GLN A 417 -24.02 -3.05 -10.07
CA GLN A 417 -24.73 -4.24 -10.57
C GLN A 417 -24.92 -4.21 -12.08
N ILE A 418 -24.03 -3.53 -12.83
CA ILE A 418 -24.19 -3.32 -14.27
C ILE A 418 -24.09 -4.65 -14.99
N ALA A 419 -25.18 -5.07 -15.62
CA ALA A 419 -25.24 -6.35 -16.36
C ALA A 419 -24.87 -6.22 -17.84
N GLY A 420 -24.85 -4.99 -18.38
CA GLY A 420 -24.50 -4.74 -19.77
C GLY A 420 -24.29 -3.27 -20.12
N ILE A 421 -23.64 -3.04 -21.25
CA ILE A 421 -23.33 -1.69 -21.77
C ILE A 421 -24.13 -1.48 -23.05
N HIS A 422 -24.85 -0.36 -23.13
CA HIS A 422 -25.57 -0.03 -24.35
C HIS A 422 -24.59 0.26 -25.52
N PRO A 423 -24.78 -0.31 -26.72
CA PRO A 423 -23.84 -0.15 -27.84
C PRO A 423 -23.53 1.31 -28.24
N TYR A 424 -24.44 2.24 -27.95
CA TYR A 424 -24.23 3.67 -28.23
C TYR A 424 -23.11 4.30 -27.39
N ILE A 425 -22.86 3.78 -26.17
CA ILE A 425 -21.74 4.22 -25.34
C ILE A 425 -20.42 3.76 -25.97
N LEU A 426 -20.42 2.57 -26.57
CA LEU A 426 -19.27 1.98 -27.26
C LEU A 426 -19.00 2.61 -28.65
N GLN A 427 -19.79 3.60 -29.06
CA GLN A 427 -19.59 4.40 -30.28
C GLN A 427 -19.06 5.82 -29.99
N LEU A 428 -18.73 6.13 -28.75
CA LEU A 428 -18.15 7.43 -28.38
C LEU A 428 -16.75 7.58 -28.98
N ALA A 429 -16.62 8.44 -30.00
CA ALA A 429 -15.38 8.62 -30.77
C ALA A 429 -14.19 9.18 -29.96
N SER A 430 -14.46 9.74 -28.79
CA SER A 430 -13.45 10.30 -27.88
C SER A 430 -13.12 9.39 -26.71
N LEU A 431 -13.87 8.29 -26.50
CA LEU A 431 -13.69 7.43 -25.33
C LEU A 431 -12.37 6.67 -25.43
N ARG A 432 -11.50 6.89 -24.44
CA ARG A 432 -10.16 6.31 -24.31
C ARG A 432 -10.09 5.27 -23.20
N LYS A 433 -10.77 5.55 -22.08
CA LYS A 433 -10.69 4.73 -20.87
C LYS A 433 -12.07 4.30 -20.39
N LEU A 434 -12.25 3.01 -20.13
CA LEU A 434 -13.48 2.44 -19.62
C LEU A 434 -13.19 1.49 -18.47
N TYR A 435 -13.62 1.86 -17.26
CA TYR A 435 -13.43 1.07 -16.05
C TYR A 435 -14.79 0.64 -15.51
N LEU A 436 -15.01 -0.67 -15.44
CA LEU A 436 -16.26 -1.30 -15.01
C LEU A 436 -15.97 -2.51 -14.11
N SER A 437 -14.94 -2.44 -13.29
CA SER A 437 -14.60 -3.50 -12.35
C SER A 437 -15.70 -3.73 -11.31
N HIS A 438 -15.82 -4.95 -10.77
CA HIS A 438 -16.83 -5.31 -9.76
C HIS A 438 -18.26 -4.97 -10.23
N ASN A 439 -18.64 -5.57 -11.35
CA ASN A 439 -19.98 -5.46 -11.94
C ASN A 439 -20.52 -6.86 -12.29
N GLN A 440 -21.61 -6.92 -13.06
CA GLN A 440 -22.30 -8.17 -13.42
C GLN A 440 -22.23 -8.45 -14.93
N LEU A 441 -21.23 -7.91 -15.64
CA LEU A 441 -21.11 -8.04 -17.09
C LEU A 441 -20.86 -9.50 -17.48
N GLN A 442 -21.76 -10.06 -18.29
CA GLN A 442 -21.63 -11.42 -18.82
C GLN A 442 -20.94 -11.45 -20.19
N SER A 443 -20.98 -10.33 -20.92
CA SER A 443 -20.31 -10.18 -22.20
C SER A 443 -20.01 -8.70 -22.46
N ILE A 444 -19.08 -8.45 -23.37
CA ILE A 444 -18.82 -7.13 -23.95
C ILE A 444 -19.14 -7.18 -25.44
N HIS A 445 -19.71 -6.09 -25.98
CA HIS A 445 -20.08 -6.02 -27.39
C HIS A 445 -18.84 -6.14 -28.28
N ARG A 446 -18.96 -6.84 -29.42
CA ARG A 446 -17.87 -7.08 -30.40
C ARG A 446 -17.22 -5.84 -31.03
N ALA A 447 -17.79 -4.66 -30.77
CA ALA A 447 -17.30 -3.40 -31.31
C ALA A 447 -17.07 -2.46 -30.13
N LEU A 448 -15.81 -2.05 -29.98
CA LEU A 448 -15.33 -1.11 -28.97
C LEU A 448 -15.03 0.25 -29.62
N PRO A 449 -15.08 1.36 -28.86
CA PRO A 449 -14.75 2.69 -29.36
C PRO A 449 -13.41 2.71 -30.08
N GLU A 450 -13.31 3.48 -31.17
CA GLU A 450 -12.14 3.50 -32.04
C GLU A 450 -10.86 3.84 -31.29
N LYS A 451 -10.91 4.85 -30.42
CA LYS A 451 -9.77 5.37 -29.63
C LYS A 451 -9.62 4.75 -28.24
N LEU A 452 -10.38 3.69 -27.93
CA LEU A 452 -10.26 3.03 -26.63
C LEU A 452 -8.86 2.42 -26.53
N ASP A 453 -8.11 2.79 -25.50
CA ASP A 453 -6.77 2.29 -25.18
C ASP A 453 -6.76 1.47 -23.88
N THR A 454 -7.64 1.81 -22.93
CA THR A 454 -7.71 1.21 -21.59
C THR A 454 -9.10 0.62 -21.34
N LEU A 455 -9.17 -0.67 -21.03
CA LEU A 455 -10.41 -1.36 -20.65
C LEU A 455 -10.20 -2.21 -19.39
N VAL A 456 -10.90 -1.89 -18.31
CA VAL A 456 -10.82 -2.61 -17.02
C VAL A 456 -12.16 -3.23 -16.70
N LEU A 457 -12.21 -4.55 -16.66
CA LEU A 457 -13.39 -5.40 -16.50
C LEU A 457 -13.20 -6.47 -15.41
N SER A 458 -12.25 -6.27 -14.49
CA SER A 458 -12.01 -7.24 -13.41
C SER A 458 -13.26 -7.48 -12.55
N HIS A 459 -13.38 -8.66 -11.93
CA HIS A 459 -14.52 -9.03 -11.09
C HIS A 459 -15.88 -8.84 -11.79
N ASN A 460 -16.03 -9.50 -12.93
CA ASN A 460 -17.29 -9.58 -13.68
C ASN A 460 -17.66 -11.06 -13.93
N LYS A 461 -18.61 -11.31 -14.83
CA LYS A 461 -19.11 -12.66 -15.19
C LYS A 461 -18.77 -13.02 -16.63
N LEU A 462 -17.68 -12.49 -17.18
CA LEU A 462 -17.26 -12.74 -18.55
C LEU A 462 -16.77 -14.18 -18.70
N THR A 463 -17.28 -14.89 -19.71
CA THR A 463 -16.75 -16.21 -20.12
C THR A 463 -15.78 -16.11 -21.30
N THR A 464 -15.75 -14.97 -22.01
CA THR A 464 -14.83 -14.67 -23.11
C THR A 464 -14.79 -13.16 -23.38
N VAL A 465 -13.89 -12.72 -24.29
CA VAL A 465 -13.80 -11.35 -24.81
C VAL A 465 -13.65 -11.37 -26.35
N PRO A 466 -14.16 -10.35 -27.08
CA PRO A 466 -14.08 -10.29 -28.54
C PRO A 466 -12.73 -9.79 -29.05
N ASP A 467 -12.32 -10.17 -30.26
CA ASP A 467 -11.07 -9.75 -30.94
C ASP A 467 -10.84 -8.23 -30.96
N SER A 468 -11.90 -7.42 -30.86
CA SER A 468 -11.77 -5.96 -30.78
C SER A 468 -10.96 -5.47 -29.57
N VAL A 469 -10.69 -6.31 -28.56
CA VAL A 469 -9.81 -5.98 -27.43
C VAL A 469 -8.32 -6.01 -27.81
N LEU A 470 -7.94 -6.69 -28.90
CA LEU A 470 -6.54 -6.85 -29.32
C LEU A 470 -5.86 -5.52 -29.71
N LYS A 471 -6.64 -4.47 -29.93
CA LYS A 471 -6.12 -3.12 -30.26
C LYS A 471 -5.82 -2.27 -29.01
N LEU A 472 -6.13 -2.77 -27.82
CA LEU A 472 -5.96 -2.03 -26.57
C LEU A 472 -4.49 -2.01 -26.14
N GLU A 473 -4.11 -0.97 -25.41
CA GLU A 473 -2.81 -0.90 -24.74
C GLU A 473 -2.88 -1.54 -23.35
N HIS A 474 -4.01 -1.38 -22.67
CA HIS A 474 -4.27 -1.94 -21.34
C HIS A 474 -5.62 -2.64 -21.27
N LEU A 475 -5.58 -3.92 -20.87
CA LEU A 475 -6.76 -4.75 -20.64
C LEU A 475 -6.63 -5.45 -19.29
N ASN A 476 -7.59 -5.22 -18.40
CA ASN A 476 -7.74 -6.03 -17.19
C ASN A 476 -9.05 -6.83 -17.27
N ILE A 477 -8.94 -8.16 -17.23
CA ILE A 477 -10.05 -9.12 -17.24
C ILE A 477 -9.94 -10.16 -16.12
N GLU A 478 -9.17 -9.86 -15.07
CA GLU A 478 -8.99 -10.72 -13.90
C GLU A 478 -10.32 -11.00 -13.19
N HIS A 479 -10.37 -12.09 -12.43
CA HIS A 479 -11.52 -12.50 -11.63
C HIS A 479 -12.83 -12.60 -12.44
N ASN A 480 -12.72 -13.13 -13.66
CA ASN A 480 -13.85 -13.52 -14.51
C ASN A 480 -13.84 -15.03 -14.77
N PRO A 481 -15.00 -15.71 -14.92
CA PRO A 481 -15.08 -17.13 -15.25
C PRO A 481 -14.76 -17.41 -16.74
N LEU A 482 -13.60 -16.95 -17.21
CA LEU A 482 -13.16 -17.04 -18.60
C LEU A 482 -12.89 -18.51 -18.98
N GLU A 483 -13.51 -18.97 -20.05
CA GLU A 483 -13.35 -20.32 -20.59
C GLU A 483 -12.59 -20.32 -21.92
N GLN A 484 -12.64 -19.21 -22.67
CA GLN A 484 -12.01 -19.06 -23.98
C GLN A 484 -11.58 -17.60 -24.19
N LEU A 485 -10.43 -17.43 -24.83
CA LEU A 485 -9.88 -16.12 -25.19
C LEU A 485 -9.49 -16.09 -26.67
N PRO A 486 -9.56 -14.92 -27.33
CA PRO A 486 -9.13 -14.81 -28.72
C PRO A 486 -7.61 -15.05 -28.83
N PRO A 487 -7.13 -15.64 -29.94
CA PRO A 487 -5.70 -15.74 -30.20
C PRO A 487 -5.02 -14.37 -30.18
N GLU A 488 -3.72 -14.33 -29.89
CA GLU A 488 -2.89 -13.12 -29.87
C GLU A 488 -3.18 -12.16 -28.70
N LEU A 489 -4.10 -12.50 -27.80
CA LEU A 489 -4.39 -11.69 -26.61
C LEU A 489 -3.15 -11.51 -25.72
N GLU A 490 -2.26 -12.50 -25.71
CA GLU A 490 -0.97 -12.45 -24.99
C GLU A 490 0.01 -11.39 -25.53
N ASN A 491 -0.29 -10.75 -26.66
CA ASN A 491 0.53 -9.69 -27.24
C ASN A 491 0.05 -8.27 -26.83
N ILE A 492 -1.02 -8.14 -26.05
CA ILE A 492 -1.43 -6.85 -25.48
C ILE A 492 -0.35 -6.38 -24.49
N PRO A 493 0.18 -5.15 -24.60
CA PRO A 493 1.30 -4.68 -23.78
C PRO A 493 1.06 -4.75 -22.27
N SER A 494 -0.16 -4.44 -21.83
CA SER A 494 -0.55 -4.49 -20.41
C SER A 494 -1.82 -5.33 -20.25
N LEU A 495 -1.65 -6.65 -20.29
CA LEU A 495 -2.72 -7.63 -20.02
C LEU A 495 -2.68 -8.10 -18.56
N ALA A 496 -3.68 -7.68 -17.79
CA ALA A 496 -3.96 -8.24 -16.47
C ALA A 496 -4.96 -9.41 -16.60
N LEU A 497 -4.46 -10.61 -16.30
CA LEU A 497 -5.15 -11.89 -16.34
C LEU A 497 -4.40 -12.84 -15.38
N GLU A 498 -5.14 -13.65 -14.61
CA GLU A 498 -4.52 -14.59 -13.68
C GLU A 498 -3.57 -15.55 -14.41
N LEU A 499 -2.41 -15.83 -13.82
CA LEU A 499 -1.37 -16.64 -14.46
C LEU A 499 -1.87 -18.02 -14.90
N GLU A 500 -2.71 -18.67 -14.08
CA GLU A 500 -3.33 -19.94 -14.43
C GLU A 500 -4.09 -19.85 -15.76
N LYS A 501 -4.82 -18.75 -15.99
CA LYS A 501 -5.56 -18.52 -17.23
C LYS A 501 -4.64 -18.11 -18.38
N LYS A 502 -3.58 -17.32 -18.13
CA LYS A 502 -2.55 -17.05 -19.15
C LYS A 502 -1.99 -18.36 -19.68
N ILE A 503 -1.60 -19.29 -18.80
CA ILE A 503 -1.02 -20.59 -19.16
C ILE A 503 -2.03 -21.53 -19.85
N THR A 504 -3.28 -21.56 -19.39
CA THR A 504 -4.29 -22.53 -19.88
C THR A 504 -5.06 -22.05 -21.11
N LEU A 505 -5.23 -20.73 -21.29
CA LEU A 505 -6.08 -20.15 -22.34
C LEU A 505 -5.30 -19.44 -23.46
N LEU A 506 -4.01 -19.13 -23.27
CA LEU A 506 -3.18 -18.41 -24.25
C LEU A 506 -1.92 -19.21 -24.65
N ASP A 507 -1.23 -18.79 -25.73
CA ASP A 507 0.09 -19.33 -26.07
C ASP A 507 1.18 -18.73 -25.18
N TYR A 508 1.21 -19.22 -23.94
CA TYR A 508 2.19 -18.85 -22.92
C TYR A 508 3.38 -19.82 -22.85
N THR A 509 3.65 -20.53 -23.94
CA THR A 509 4.78 -21.47 -23.98
C THR A 509 6.11 -20.74 -24.15
N TYR A 510 7.12 -21.14 -23.35
CA TYR A 510 8.50 -20.67 -23.57
C TYR A 510 9.04 -21.22 -24.88
N LYS A 511 9.47 -20.33 -25.78
CA LYS A 511 9.94 -20.75 -27.11
C LYS A 511 11.36 -21.28 -27.03
N GLY A 512 11.57 -22.47 -27.60
CA GLY A 512 12.89 -23.11 -27.63
C GLY A 512 13.17 -24.04 -26.44
N ALA A 513 12.21 -24.27 -25.53
CA ALA A 513 12.39 -25.18 -24.41
C ALA A 513 12.85 -26.59 -24.84
N THR A 514 13.81 -27.16 -24.10
CA THR A 514 14.25 -28.56 -24.22
C THR A 514 14.18 -29.27 -22.88
N PRO A 515 14.09 -30.62 -22.83
CA PRO A 515 14.12 -31.35 -21.57
C PRO A 515 15.38 -31.06 -20.74
N TYR A 516 15.23 -30.95 -19.42
CA TYR A 516 16.30 -30.79 -18.44
C TYR A 516 15.98 -31.60 -17.17
N ASP A 517 17.00 -31.84 -16.35
CA ASP A 517 16.84 -32.44 -15.02
C ASP A 517 16.72 -31.31 -13.98
N ASP A 518 15.62 -31.31 -13.23
CA ASP A 518 15.34 -30.30 -12.21
C ASP A 518 15.80 -30.71 -10.81
N SER A 519 16.22 -31.98 -10.65
CA SER A 519 16.65 -32.51 -9.35
C SER A 519 17.79 -31.69 -8.70
N PRO A 520 18.82 -31.22 -9.44
CA PRO A 520 19.94 -30.48 -8.86
C PRO A 520 19.58 -29.16 -8.16
N PHE A 521 18.44 -28.55 -8.50
CA PHE A 521 18.07 -27.22 -8.00
C PHE A 521 17.51 -27.24 -6.57
N PHE A 522 17.07 -28.39 -6.07
CA PHE A 522 16.36 -28.50 -4.80
C PHE A 522 17.22 -29.10 -3.68
N ALA A 523 17.09 -28.54 -2.48
CA ALA A 523 17.85 -28.98 -1.31
C ALA A 523 17.46 -30.40 -0.84
N LYS A 524 16.22 -30.84 -1.09
CA LYS A 524 15.76 -32.20 -0.79
C LYS A 524 16.59 -33.32 -1.43
N ASN A 525 17.30 -33.01 -2.52
CA ASN A 525 18.14 -33.96 -3.24
C ASN A 525 19.60 -33.95 -2.77
N ASP A 526 19.92 -33.15 -1.75
CA ASP A 526 21.22 -33.11 -1.09
C ASP A 526 21.06 -33.56 0.36
N ALA A 527 21.69 -34.68 0.72
CA ALA A 527 21.48 -35.32 2.02
C ALA A 527 21.90 -34.43 3.20
N VAL A 528 22.95 -33.63 3.04
CA VAL A 528 23.46 -32.75 4.10
C VAL A 528 22.51 -31.58 4.31
N LEU A 529 22.08 -30.96 3.22
CA LEU A 529 21.14 -29.84 3.26
C LEU A 529 19.75 -30.27 3.75
N LEU A 530 19.27 -31.45 3.36
CA LEU A 530 17.99 -31.99 3.82
C LEU A 530 17.98 -32.28 5.33
N GLU A 531 19.08 -32.83 5.85
CA GLU A 531 19.23 -33.06 7.30
C GLU A 531 19.22 -31.73 8.05
N GLN A 532 19.98 -30.73 7.57
CA GLN A 532 19.99 -29.39 8.15
C GLN A 532 18.59 -28.75 8.12
N LEU A 533 17.92 -28.76 6.97
CA LEU A 533 16.58 -28.19 6.80
C LEU A 533 15.56 -28.83 7.75
N THR A 534 15.55 -30.16 7.81
CA THR A 534 14.64 -30.89 8.68
C THR A 534 14.85 -30.54 10.15
N ALA A 535 16.10 -30.43 10.59
CA ALA A 535 16.42 -30.06 11.96
C ALA A 535 15.96 -28.63 12.30
N GLN A 536 16.15 -27.67 11.38
CA GLN A 536 15.76 -26.28 11.61
C GLN A 536 14.25 -26.05 11.54
N ILE A 537 13.52 -26.78 10.67
CA ILE A 537 12.05 -26.75 10.63
C ILE A 537 11.47 -27.14 11.99
N SER A 538 11.95 -28.25 12.57
CA SER A 538 11.48 -28.67 13.89
C SER A 538 11.93 -27.71 15.00
N ALA A 539 13.12 -27.11 14.90
CA ALA A 539 13.59 -26.11 15.86
C ALA A 539 12.74 -24.83 15.87
N ALA A 540 12.21 -24.43 14.71
CA ALA A 540 11.32 -23.29 14.52
C ALA A 540 9.83 -23.64 14.77
N ALA A 541 9.51 -24.87 15.21
CA ALA A 541 8.14 -25.36 15.42
C ALA A 541 7.24 -25.34 14.18
N LEU A 542 7.83 -25.54 12.98
CA LEU A 542 7.15 -25.52 11.68
C LEU A 542 6.84 -26.91 11.12
N ASP A 543 6.77 -27.95 11.97
CA ASP A 543 6.57 -29.35 11.54
C ASP A 543 5.30 -29.56 10.70
N ALA A 544 4.25 -28.74 10.90
CA ALA A 544 3.02 -28.79 10.12
C ALA A 544 3.23 -28.48 8.62
N TYR A 545 4.24 -27.69 8.27
CA TYR A 545 4.56 -27.26 6.90
C TYR A 545 5.77 -27.99 6.32
N LYS A 546 6.30 -28.99 7.03
CA LYS A 546 7.58 -29.64 6.74
C LYS A 546 7.68 -30.17 5.31
N ASP A 547 6.69 -30.94 4.87
CA ASP A 547 6.73 -31.58 3.55
C ASP A 547 6.73 -30.54 2.42
N GLU A 548 5.91 -29.48 2.56
CA GLU A 548 5.87 -28.39 1.58
C GLU A 548 7.14 -27.54 1.58
N LEU A 549 7.70 -27.22 2.75
CA LEU A 549 8.98 -26.50 2.86
C LEU A 549 10.13 -27.30 2.24
N ILE A 550 10.20 -28.61 2.50
CA ILE A 550 11.20 -29.49 1.89
C ILE A 550 11.04 -29.50 0.37
N GLU A 551 9.81 -29.62 -0.13
CA GLU A 551 9.52 -29.69 -1.56
C GLU A 551 9.89 -28.41 -2.32
N ARG A 552 9.85 -27.25 -1.66
CA ARG A 552 10.14 -25.93 -2.26
C ARG A 552 11.54 -25.38 -1.95
N SER A 553 12.26 -25.95 -1.00
CA SER A 553 13.60 -25.49 -0.62
C SER A 553 14.64 -25.65 -1.75
N ARG A 554 15.41 -24.59 -2.02
CA ARG A 554 16.43 -24.56 -3.08
C ARG A 554 17.83 -24.86 -2.54
N LYS A 555 18.62 -25.59 -3.34
CA LYS A 555 20.06 -25.78 -3.15
C LYS A 555 20.78 -24.53 -3.67
N ALA A 556 21.05 -23.59 -2.78
CA ALA A 556 21.57 -22.27 -3.13
C ALA A 556 23.07 -22.15 -2.83
N VAL A 557 23.73 -21.19 -3.48
CA VAL A 557 25.12 -20.81 -3.20
C VAL A 557 25.13 -19.37 -2.71
N ALA A 558 25.67 -19.14 -1.52
CA ALA A 558 25.96 -17.83 -0.98
C ALA A 558 27.28 -17.32 -1.55
N LEU A 559 27.35 -16.01 -1.81
CA LEU A 559 28.52 -15.31 -2.30
C LEU A 559 28.73 -14.06 -1.46
N ASP A 560 29.65 -14.12 -0.50
CA ASP A 560 29.91 -13.03 0.44
C ASP A 560 31.20 -12.30 0.03
N THR A 561 31.10 -10.99 -0.18
CA THR A 561 32.26 -10.16 -0.55
C THR A 561 33.25 -10.06 0.60
N THR A 562 34.54 -10.09 0.28
CA THR A 562 35.62 -10.10 1.27
C THR A 562 36.52 -8.87 1.14
N GLU A 563 37.75 -9.04 0.67
CA GLU A 563 38.71 -7.97 0.44
C GLU A 563 38.61 -7.39 -0.99
N GLU A 564 39.11 -6.18 -1.14
CA GLU A 564 39.27 -5.53 -2.44
C GLU A 564 40.18 -6.37 -3.36
N ASP A 565 39.77 -6.57 -4.61
CA ASP A 565 40.51 -7.39 -5.57
C ASP A 565 41.56 -6.54 -6.29
N ALA A 566 42.83 -6.84 -6.01
CA ALA A 566 43.98 -6.20 -6.65
C ALA A 566 44.24 -6.71 -8.09
N TYR A 567 43.35 -7.53 -8.67
CA TYR A 567 43.46 -8.14 -10.00
C TYR A 567 44.71 -9.02 -10.19
N THR A 568 45.22 -9.62 -9.11
CA THR A 568 46.41 -10.47 -9.13
C THR A 568 46.10 -11.91 -9.57
N GLU A 569 44.87 -12.34 -9.41
CA GLU A 569 44.36 -13.64 -9.82
C GLU A 569 43.28 -13.45 -10.89
N LYS A 570 43.31 -14.30 -11.93
CA LYS A 570 42.35 -14.22 -13.03
C LYS A 570 41.23 -15.23 -12.81
N GLY A 571 40.01 -14.80 -13.06
CA GLY A 571 38.84 -15.68 -13.06
C GLY A 571 38.41 -16.15 -11.67
N ASN A 572 38.76 -15.44 -10.61
CA ASN A 572 38.13 -15.59 -9.30
C ASN A 572 36.70 -15.02 -9.31
N HIS A 573 35.91 -15.30 -8.27
CA HIS A 573 34.66 -14.58 -8.02
C HIS A 573 34.95 -13.11 -7.74
N ARG A 574 34.29 -12.21 -8.49
CA ARG A 574 34.43 -10.76 -8.32
C ARG A 574 33.09 -10.06 -8.47
N PHE A 575 32.85 -9.08 -7.60
CA PHE A 575 31.74 -8.14 -7.69
C PHE A 575 32.30 -6.72 -7.81
N GLY A 576 31.73 -5.93 -8.73
CA GLY A 576 32.27 -4.62 -9.08
C GLY A 576 33.62 -4.69 -9.81
N GLY A 577 34.20 -3.54 -10.14
CA GLY A 577 35.44 -3.45 -10.89
C GLY A 577 35.28 -3.70 -12.39
N LEU A 578 36.24 -4.45 -12.95
CA LEU A 578 36.24 -4.90 -14.34
C LEU A 578 36.40 -6.43 -14.42
N PRO A 579 35.88 -7.08 -15.48
CA PRO A 579 36.01 -8.52 -15.70
C PRO A 579 37.38 -8.92 -16.25
N ASP A 580 37.80 -10.16 -15.96
CA ASP A 580 38.88 -10.81 -16.71
C ASP A 580 38.31 -11.35 -18.03
N LEU A 581 38.60 -10.72 -19.17
CA LEU A 581 37.92 -11.01 -20.43
C LEU A 581 38.62 -12.08 -21.28
N PRO A 582 37.87 -12.92 -22.01
CA PRO A 582 38.43 -13.78 -23.04
C PRO A 582 39.12 -12.98 -24.15
N ALA A 583 40.18 -13.55 -24.75
CA ALA A 583 40.86 -12.92 -25.89
C ALA A 583 39.88 -12.64 -27.05
N GLY A 584 39.85 -11.39 -27.53
CA GLY A 584 38.98 -10.96 -28.64
C GLY A 584 37.58 -10.51 -28.22
N VAL A 585 37.21 -10.64 -26.95
CA VAL A 585 36.00 -10.03 -26.38
C VAL A 585 36.36 -8.62 -25.90
N THR A 586 35.79 -7.61 -26.54
CA THR A 586 35.79 -6.24 -26.00
C THR A 586 34.63 -6.10 -25.00
N LEU A 587 34.75 -5.18 -24.03
CA LEU A 587 33.57 -4.75 -23.26
C LEU A 587 32.45 -4.44 -24.26
N LEU A 588 31.32 -5.13 -24.10
CA LEU A 588 30.12 -4.93 -24.90
C LEU A 588 29.74 -3.44 -24.84
N GLU A 589 29.24 -2.92 -25.97
CA GLU A 589 28.71 -1.57 -26.27
C GLU A 589 28.97 -0.41 -25.27
N ASP A 590 29.33 0.78 -25.77
CA ASP A 590 29.52 2.00 -24.96
C ASP A 590 28.36 2.21 -23.97
N GLY A 591 28.61 2.03 -22.67
CA GLY A 591 27.64 2.29 -21.60
C GLY A 591 27.32 1.13 -20.65
N MET A 592 27.75 -0.10 -20.94
CA MET A 592 27.47 -1.25 -20.07
C MET A 592 28.23 -1.22 -18.74
N GLN A 593 27.54 -1.55 -17.65
CA GLN A 593 28.08 -1.68 -16.30
C GLN A 593 28.34 -3.16 -15.96
N PHE A 594 29.57 -3.45 -15.53
CA PHE A 594 29.94 -4.77 -15.02
C PHE A 594 29.47 -4.96 -13.57
N ILE A 595 28.74 -6.05 -13.32
CA ILE A 595 28.21 -6.40 -12.01
C ILE A 595 29.07 -7.47 -11.34
N ALA A 596 29.29 -8.60 -12.01
CA ALA A 596 29.99 -9.73 -11.42
C ALA A 596 30.62 -10.66 -12.45
N GLN A 597 31.69 -11.37 -12.04
CA GLN A 597 32.18 -12.58 -12.69
C GLN A 597 32.14 -13.76 -11.71
N ILE A 598 31.65 -14.91 -12.16
CA ILE A 598 31.44 -16.10 -11.33
C ILE A 598 32.13 -17.29 -11.97
N ASN A 599 33.10 -17.87 -11.27
CA ASN A 599 33.81 -19.07 -11.71
C ASN A 599 32.98 -20.33 -11.44
N CYS A 600 32.45 -20.96 -12.48
CA CYS A 600 31.60 -22.13 -12.31
C CYS A 600 32.38 -23.38 -11.89
N ALA A 601 33.68 -23.46 -12.22
CA ALA A 601 34.54 -24.57 -11.78
C ALA A 601 34.78 -24.53 -10.27
N ASP A 602 34.92 -23.33 -9.70
CA ASP A 602 35.11 -23.16 -8.25
C ASP A 602 33.83 -23.51 -7.47
N LEU A 603 32.64 -23.20 -8.02
CA LEU A 603 31.35 -23.58 -7.42
C LEU A 603 30.96 -25.05 -7.59
N ALA A 604 31.70 -25.82 -8.38
CA ALA A 604 31.33 -27.18 -8.77
C ALA A 604 31.20 -28.15 -7.56
N HIS A 605 31.86 -27.87 -6.45
CA HIS A 605 31.75 -28.70 -5.25
C HIS A 605 30.50 -28.41 -4.40
N LEU A 606 29.82 -27.29 -4.65
CA LEU A 606 28.65 -26.84 -3.87
C LEU A 606 27.32 -27.12 -4.58
N GLN A 607 27.32 -27.26 -5.91
CA GLN A 607 26.11 -27.36 -6.73
C GLN A 607 26.34 -28.15 -8.02
N ASP A 608 25.26 -28.60 -8.66
CA ASP A 608 25.30 -29.46 -9.86
C ASP A 608 24.45 -28.93 -11.04
N TYR A 609 23.90 -27.72 -10.95
CA TYR A 609 23.03 -27.12 -11.98
C TYR A 609 23.74 -26.14 -12.92
N LEU A 610 24.76 -25.42 -12.46
CA LEU A 610 25.58 -24.57 -13.32
C LEU A 610 26.58 -25.41 -14.12
N PRO A 611 27.14 -24.87 -15.22
CA PRO A 611 28.24 -25.49 -15.92
C PRO A 611 29.38 -25.90 -14.97
N ARG A 612 29.99 -27.07 -15.17
CA ARG A 612 31.08 -27.57 -14.31
C ARG A 612 32.42 -26.85 -14.54
N THR A 613 32.51 -26.04 -15.58
CA THR A 613 33.72 -25.34 -16.04
C THR A 613 33.33 -23.97 -16.60
N GLY A 614 34.30 -23.07 -16.70
CA GLY A 614 34.12 -21.75 -17.29
C GLY A 614 33.72 -20.66 -16.30
N ILE A 615 33.47 -19.47 -16.83
CA ILE A 615 33.14 -18.26 -16.07
C ILE A 615 31.89 -17.62 -16.67
N LEU A 616 30.97 -17.19 -15.80
CA LEU A 616 29.84 -16.34 -16.13
C LEU A 616 30.19 -14.88 -15.84
N TYR A 617 29.82 -13.98 -16.75
CA TYR A 617 29.97 -12.54 -16.59
C TYR A 617 28.60 -11.87 -16.70
N PHE A 618 28.32 -10.94 -15.80
CA PHE A 618 27.03 -10.28 -15.68
C PHE A 618 27.22 -8.79 -15.90
N PHE A 619 26.47 -8.26 -16.87
CA PHE A 619 26.43 -6.85 -17.19
C PHE A 619 24.97 -6.37 -17.25
N ILE A 620 24.78 -5.10 -16.93
CA ILE A 620 23.54 -4.35 -17.16
C ILE A 620 23.90 -3.07 -17.91
N LYS A 621 22.92 -2.42 -18.54
CA LYS A 621 23.15 -1.09 -19.12
C LYS A 621 23.20 -0.03 -18.01
N ASP A 622 22.11 0.12 -17.25
CA ASP A 622 22.08 0.92 -16.02
C ASP A 622 20.92 0.47 -15.09
N GLN A 623 20.64 1.21 -14.02
CA GLN A 623 19.58 0.88 -13.06
C GLN A 623 18.17 1.32 -13.50
N GLU A 624 18.03 2.09 -14.59
CA GLU A 624 16.73 2.52 -15.15
C GLU A 624 16.31 1.57 -16.29
N GLU A 625 17.23 1.20 -17.15
CA GLU A 625 17.06 0.25 -18.25
C GLU A 625 18.07 -0.89 -18.08
N LEU A 626 17.69 -1.94 -17.33
CA LEU A 626 18.61 -3.00 -16.90
C LEU A 626 19.31 -3.72 -18.08
N ASP A 627 18.59 -4.02 -19.17
CA ASP A 627 19.09 -4.67 -20.40
C ASP A 627 20.22 -5.71 -20.17
N PRO A 628 19.92 -6.86 -19.54
CA PRO A 628 20.94 -7.77 -19.02
C PRO A 628 21.71 -8.45 -20.13
N HIS A 629 23.04 -8.45 -20.00
CA HIS A 629 23.94 -9.20 -20.86
C HIS A 629 24.74 -10.18 -20.03
N VAL A 630 24.49 -11.48 -20.25
CA VAL A 630 25.19 -12.56 -19.54
C VAL A 630 26.03 -13.35 -20.53
N LEU A 631 27.34 -13.39 -20.27
CA LEU A 631 28.29 -14.13 -21.10
C LEU A 631 28.78 -15.37 -20.36
N TYR A 632 28.90 -16.47 -21.07
CA TYR A 632 29.55 -17.69 -20.57
C TYR A 632 30.78 -18.02 -21.40
N PHE A 633 31.92 -18.18 -20.72
CA PHE A 633 33.19 -18.56 -21.36
C PHE A 633 33.72 -19.87 -20.78
N ASP A 634 33.87 -20.88 -21.64
CA ASP A 634 34.38 -22.23 -21.29
C ASP A 634 35.75 -22.53 -21.92
N GLY A 635 36.53 -21.50 -22.21
CA GLY A 635 37.86 -21.64 -22.81
C GLY A 635 39.00 -21.76 -21.79
N ASN A 636 40.23 -21.67 -22.27
CA ASN A 636 41.42 -21.74 -21.42
C ASN A 636 41.52 -20.48 -20.55
N LEU A 637 41.32 -20.61 -19.24
CA LEU A 637 41.34 -19.47 -18.31
C LEU A 637 42.72 -18.77 -18.24
N ASN A 638 43.80 -19.45 -18.64
CA ASN A 638 45.12 -18.82 -18.73
C ASN A 638 45.20 -17.75 -19.83
N GLU A 639 44.32 -17.83 -20.83
CA GLU A 639 44.23 -16.89 -21.96
C GLU A 639 43.35 -15.67 -21.67
N LEU A 640 42.74 -15.60 -20.48
CA LEU A 640 42.02 -14.41 -20.05
C LEU A 640 42.98 -13.21 -20.00
N LYS A 641 42.53 -12.09 -20.56
CA LYS A 641 43.15 -10.79 -20.36
C LYS A 641 42.73 -10.27 -18.99
N SER A 642 43.70 -9.92 -18.14
CA SER A 642 43.41 -9.40 -16.81
C SER A 642 42.65 -8.08 -16.91
N ALA A 643 41.71 -7.88 -15.99
CA ALA A 643 41.05 -6.60 -15.77
C ALA A 643 42.03 -5.43 -15.59
N ASN A 644 43.20 -5.65 -14.98
CA ASN A 644 44.23 -4.61 -14.79
C ASN A 644 44.90 -4.15 -16.10
N GLU A 645 44.72 -4.90 -17.18
CA GLU A 645 45.23 -4.56 -18.52
C GLU A 645 44.16 -3.86 -19.39
N LEU A 646 42.98 -3.58 -18.82
CA LEU A 646 41.92 -2.84 -19.49
C LEU A 646 42.09 -1.34 -19.18
N GLU A 647 42.26 -0.53 -20.23
CA GLU A 647 42.45 0.92 -20.12
C GLU A 647 41.10 1.66 -20.02
N ILE A 648 40.19 1.19 -19.15
CA ILE A 648 38.84 1.73 -18.98
C ILE A 648 38.57 1.92 -17.48
N ALA A 649 37.78 2.93 -17.11
CA ALA A 649 37.39 3.15 -15.72
C ALA A 649 36.26 2.18 -15.30
N ALA A 650 36.41 1.57 -14.12
CA ALA A 650 35.34 0.77 -13.51
C ALA A 650 34.25 1.68 -12.92
N ALA A 651 32.99 1.24 -12.99
CA ALA A 651 31.87 1.92 -12.33
C ALA A 651 31.89 1.75 -10.79
N PHE A 652 32.42 0.62 -10.32
CA PHE A 652 32.45 0.21 -8.91
C PHE A 652 33.85 -0.29 -8.53
N PRO A 653 34.28 -0.17 -7.26
CA PRO A 653 35.49 -0.84 -6.79
C PRO A 653 35.38 -2.38 -6.87
N PRO A 654 36.48 -3.08 -7.16
CA PRO A 654 36.49 -4.54 -7.30
C PRO A 654 36.59 -5.24 -5.96
N PHE A 655 35.72 -6.21 -5.67
CA PHE A 655 35.79 -7.04 -4.47
C PHE A 655 35.76 -8.52 -4.79
N ARG A 656 36.60 -9.29 -4.10
CA ARG A 656 36.57 -10.76 -4.13
C ARG A 656 35.33 -11.25 -3.40
N ALA A 657 34.90 -12.48 -3.70
CA ALA A 657 33.86 -13.15 -2.92
C ALA A 657 34.23 -14.60 -2.61
N VAL A 658 33.75 -15.07 -1.47
CA VAL A 658 33.82 -16.49 -1.06
C VAL A 658 32.46 -17.14 -1.23
N ALA A 659 32.48 -18.41 -1.64
CA ALA A 659 31.27 -19.17 -1.91
C ALA A 659 31.01 -20.22 -0.84
N ASP A 660 29.74 -20.45 -0.51
CA ASP A 660 29.32 -21.51 0.40
C ASP A 660 27.91 -22.02 0.08
N GLY A 661 27.65 -23.30 0.34
CA GLY A 661 26.36 -23.92 0.06
C GLY A 661 25.36 -23.67 1.17
N TYR A 662 24.09 -23.41 0.85
CA TYR A 662 23.04 -23.27 1.85
C TYR A 662 21.64 -23.61 1.31
N VAL A 663 20.68 -23.72 2.22
CA VAL A 663 19.27 -23.90 1.89
C VAL A 663 18.59 -22.54 1.81
N SER A 664 17.98 -22.25 0.66
CA SER A 664 17.12 -21.07 0.50
C SER A 664 15.66 -21.48 0.49
N ILE A 665 14.85 -20.78 1.30
CA ILE A 665 13.42 -21.02 1.44
C ILE A 665 12.63 -19.84 0.83
N PRO A 666 11.40 -20.08 0.33
CA PRO A 666 10.60 -19.04 -0.29
C PRO A 666 10.06 -18.04 0.74
N GLY A 667 10.06 -16.75 0.39
CA GLY A 667 9.36 -15.71 1.14
C GLY A 667 7.86 -15.74 0.84
N MET A 668 7.02 -15.72 1.87
CA MET A 668 5.56 -15.88 1.70
C MET A 668 4.79 -14.59 1.51
N TYR A 669 5.47 -13.44 1.45
CA TYR A 669 4.80 -12.17 1.21
C TYR A 669 4.21 -12.11 -0.21
N ASN A 670 5.02 -12.44 -1.21
CA ASN A 670 4.65 -12.38 -2.62
C ASN A 670 4.44 -13.73 -3.31
N ALA A 671 4.89 -14.84 -2.70
CA ALA A 671 4.79 -16.16 -3.31
C ALA A 671 3.49 -16.92 -2.93
N ARG A 672 2.53 -16.31 -2.24
CA ARG A 672 1.29 -16.97 -1.76
C ARG A 672 0.52 -17.66 -2.88
N GLN A 673 0.47 -17.04 -4.05
CA GLN A 673 -0.23 -17.59 -5.22
C GLN A 673 0.48 -18.82 -5.80
N LEU A 674 1.81 -18.88 -5.70
CA LEU A 674 2.60 -20.03 -6.16
C LEU A 674 2.53 -21.20 -5.18
N TYR A 675 2.44 -20.90 -3.89
CA TYR A 675 2.51 -21.88 -2.80
C TYR A 675 1.36 -21.71 -1.81
N PRO A 676 0.10 -21.97 -2.21
CA PRO A 676 -1.07 -21.72 -1.36
C PRO A 676 -1.07 -22.53 -0.05
N GLY A 677 -0.47 -23.72 -0.02
CA GLY A 677 -0.33 -24.51 1.21
C GLY A 677 0.67 -23.95 2.23
N LEU A 678 1.51 -22.99 1.81
CA LEU A 678 2.43 -22.25 2.68
C LEU A 678 1.91 -20.83 3.02
N ALA A 679 0.70 -20.46 2.60
CA ALA A 679 0.20 -19.09 2.73
C ALA A 679 0.17 -18.61 4.20
N ASP A 680 -0.18 -19.49 5.14
CA ASP A 680 -0.27 -19.19 6.57
C ASP A 680 1.08 -18.77 7.18
N LEU A 681 2.20 -19.23 6.62
CA LEU A 681 3.55 -18.86 7.09
C LEU A 681 3.83 -17.35 6.93
N SER A 682 3.06 -16.64 6.11
CA SER A 682 3.19 -15.19 5.98
C SER A 682 2.76 -14.39 7.22
N GLU A 683 2.08 -15.02 8.18
CA GLU A 683 1.77 -14.44 9.48
C GLU A 683 2.70 -14.96 10.59
N MET A 684 3.54 -15.95 10.30
CA MET A 684 4.46 -16.63 11.23
C MET A 684 5.89 -16.07 11.13
N TRP A 685 6.03 -14.76 11.35
CA TRP A 685 7.28 -14.03 11.11
C TRP A 685 8.44 -14.50 12.00
N ASP A 686 8.18 -14.67 13.31
CA ASP A 686 9.22 -15.08 14.27
C ASP A 686 9.74 -16.49 13.96
N GLU A 687 8.84 -17.42 13.62
CA GLU A 687 9.20 -18.80 13.26
C GLU A 687 9.98 -18.86 11.94
N MET A 688 9.56 -18.08 10.95
CA MET A 688 10.28 -18.01 9.67
C MET A 688 11.66 -17.36 9.82
N GLU A 689 11.78 -16.28 10.60
CA GLU A 689 13.08 -15.65 10.90
C GLU A 689 14.00 -16.62 11.65
N GLN A 690 13.45 -17.39 12.60
CA GLN A 690 14.21 -18.43 13.31
C GLN A 690 14.68 -19.54 12.34
N LEU A 691 13.82 -20.00 11.43
CA LEU A 691 14.18 -20.98 10.41
C LEU A 691 15.29 -20.46 9.51
N GLU A 692 15.16 -19.25 8.95
CA GLU A 692 16.17 -18.65 8.08
C GLU A 692 17.51 -18.50 8.80
N THR A 693 17.51 -17.94 10.01
CA THR A 693 18.72 -17.75 10.82
C THR A 693 19.40 -19.09 11.15
N GLY A 694 18.60 -20.14 11.40
CA GLY A 694 19.10 -21.49 11.65
C GLY A 694 19.72 -22.17 10.43
N LEU A 695 19.29 -21.80 9.21
CA LEU A 695 19.86 -22.30 7.96
C LEU A 695 21.13 -21.53 7.57
N ARG A 696 21.05 -20.19 7.52
CA ARG A 696 22.18 -19.27 7.30
C ARG A 696 21.72 -17.83 7.52
N ALA A 697 22.55 -17.00 8.13
CA ALA A 697 22.38 -15.55 8.05
C ALA A 697 22.36 -15.06 6.59
N LYS A 698 21.51 -14.06 6.29
CA LYS A 698 21.23 -13.57 4.92
C LYS A 698 22.54 -13.28 4.14
N PRO A 699 22.83 -14.02 3.06
CA PRO A 699 24.06 -13.81 2.29
C PRO A 699 24.01 -12.51 1.48
N LYS A 700 25.17 -11.91 1.24
CA LYS A 700 25.28 -10.66 0.46
C LYS A 700 24.76 -10.84 -0.96
N HIS A 701 25.26 -11.85 -1.64
CA HIS A 701 24.82 -12.23 -2.98
C HIS A 701 24.56 -13.74 -3.01
N SER A 702 23.83 -14.22 -4.00
CA SER A 702 23.50 -15.65 -4.06
C SER A 702 23.10 -16.13 -5.44
N ILE A 703 23.14 -17.45 -5.62
CA ILE A 703 22.71 -18.17 -6.82
C ILE A 703 21.65 -19.20 -6.42
N ASN A 704 20.63 -19.35 -7.26
CA ASN A 704 19.51 -20.28 -7.06
C ASN A 704 18.81 -20.07 -5.70
N SER A 705 18.79 -18.83 -5.21
CA SER A 705 18.06 -18.45 -4.00
C SER A 705 16.69 -17.88 -4.36
N TYR A 706 15.82 -17.77 -3.37
CA TYR A 706 14.68 -16.87 -3.44
C TYR A 706 15.15 -15.42 -3.26
N VAL A 707 14.37 -14.48 -3.82
CA VAL A 707 14.55 -13.03 -3.67
C VAL A 707 13.30 -12.51 -2.97
N PHE A 708 13.49 -11.70 -1.93
CA PHE A 708 12.37 -11.00 -1.31
C PHE A 708 11.92 -9.85 -2.23
N LYS A 709 10.62 -9.78 -2.53
CA LYS A 709 10.00 -8.61 -3.16
C LYS A 709 8.64 -8.32 -2.53
N GLN A 710 8.25 -7.05 -2.57
CA GLN A 710 6.90 -6.61 -2.21
C GLN A 710 5.85 -7.01 -3.27
N HIS A 711 6.27 -7.08 -4.53
CA HIS A 711 5.42 -7.47 -5.67
C HIS A 711 5.78 -8.87 -6.18
N ASP A 712 5.41 -9.19 -7.42
CA ASP A 712 5.64 -10.48 -8.08
C ASP A 712 7.04 -11.05 -7.87
N THR A 713 7.15 -12.38 -7.77
CA THR A 713 8.47 -13.03 -7.64
C THR A 713 9.28 -12.87 -8.92
N PRO A 714 10.62 -12.93 -8.88
CA PRO A 714 11.46 -12.87 -10.09
C PRO A 714 11.06 -13.85 -11.19
N GLU A 715 10.58 -15.04 -10.81
CA GLU A 715 10.10 -16.05 -11.73
C GLU A 715 8.80 -15.64 -12.43
N ILE A 716 7.86 -15.02 -11.71
CA ILE A 716 6.63 -14.48 -12.30
C ILE A 716 6.95 -13.37 -13.29
N GLU A 717 7.86 -12.47 -12.94
CA GLU A 717 8.27 -11.40 -13.86
C GLU A 717 8.96 -11.93 -15.11
N ALA A 718 9.82 -12.94 -14.96
CA ALA A 718 10.43 -13.61 -16.10
C ALA A 718 9.39 -14.30 -16.98
N VAL A 719 8.37 -14.91 -16.37
CA VAL A 719 7.22 -15.50 -17.07
C VAL A 719 6.41 -14.44 -17.81
N ASP A 720 6.21 -13.25 -17.25
CA ASP A 720 5.51 -12.18 -17.94
C ASP A 720 6.34 -11.57 -19.08
N ALA A 721 7.65 -11.46 -18.92
CA ALA A 721 8.54 -10.94 -19.95
C ALA A 721 8.84 -11.95 -21.08
N LYS A 722 8.94 -13.24 -20.75
CA LYS A 722 9.51 -14.27 -21.63
C LYS A 722 8.64 -15.52 -21.79
N ARG A 723 7.49 -15.61 -21.09
CA ARG A 723 6.55 -16.74 -21.09
C ARG A 723 7.13 -18.01 -20.45
N GLY A 724 6.37 -19.09 -20.44
CA GLY A 724 6.72 -20.35 -19.75
C GLY A 724 6.03 -20.49 -18.41
N LYS A 725 6.48 -21.46 -17.61
CA LYS A 725 5.93 -21.70 -16.28
C LYS A 725 6.90 -21.21 -15.21
N PRO A 726 6.42 -20.66 -14.07
CA PRO A 726 7.29 -20.14 -13.02
C PRO A 726 8.33 -21.14 -12.53
N GLU A 727 7.94 -22.41 -12.39
CA GLU A 727 8.84 -23.48 -11.94
C GLU A 727 9.97 -23.80 -12.92
N ASP A 728 9.87 -23.36 -14.18
CA ASP A 728 10.90 -23.57 -15.20
C ASP A 728 11.97 -22.45 -15.18
N TRP A 729 11.76 -21.40 -14.38
CA TRP A 729 12.67 -20.29 -14.18
C TRP A 729 13.43 -20.40 -12.85
N MET A 730 14.65 -19.88 -12.83
CA MET A 730 15.49 -19.84 -11.63
C MET A 730 16.33 -18.56 -11.55
N VAL A 731 16.58 -18.07 -10.34
CA VAL A 731 17.42 -16.88 -10.09
C VAL A 731 18.90 -17.22 -10.29
N LEU A 732 19.43 -16.90 -11.47
CA LEU A 732 20.80 -17.19 -11.90
C LEU A 732 21.83 -16.48 -11.03
N LEU A 733 21.55 -15.23 -10.65
CA LEU A 733 22.35 -14.46 -9.72
C LEU A 733 21.47 -13.40 -9.05
N ARG A 734 21.55 -13.29 -7.73
CA ARG A 734 20.98 -12.22 -6.90
C ARG A 734 22.12 -11.37 -6.34
N VAL A 735 22.05 -10.06 -6.51
CA VAL A 735 23.05 -9.10 -6.04
C VAL A 735 22.36 -8.03 -5.19
N SER A 736 22.46 -8.15 -3.87
CA SER A 736 21.96 -7.12 -2.95
C SER A 736 22.83 -5.87 -2.97
N SER A 737 22.28 -4.75 -2.47
CA SER A 737 23.08 -3.60 -2.08
C SER A 737 24.18 -4.03 -1.09
N ASP A 738 25.41 -3.61 -1.39
CA ASP A 738 26.62 -4.02 -0.68
C ASP A 738 27.60 -2.85 -0.59
N HIS A 739 27.99 -2.52 0.64
CA HIS A 739 28.88 -1.40 0.95
C HIS A 739 30.30 -1.64 0.43
N ASN A 740 30.73 -2.90 0.27
CA ASN A 740 32.07 -3.25 -0.20
C ASN A 740 32.30 -2.74 -1.64
N PRO A 741 31.63 -3.29 -2.68
CA PRO A 741 31.71 -2.75 -4.03
C PRO A 741 30.98 -1.41 -4.19
N GLY A 742 30.31 -0.89 -3.13
CA GLY A 742 29.53 0.35 -3.20
C GLY A 742 28.24 0.21 -4.00
N PHE A 743 27.70 -1.00 -4.11
CA PHE A 743 26.40 -1.23 -4.73
C PHE A 743 25.28 -0.64 -3.88
N CYS A 744 24.54 0.28 -4.48
CA CYS A 744 23.31 0.84 -3.93
C CYS A 744 22.26 0.82 -5.05
N PHE A 745 21.29 -0.10 -4.93
CA PHE A 745 20.18 -0.21 -5.85
C PHE A 745 18.99 0.49 -5.22
N TRP A 746 18.80 1.76 -5.58
CA TRP A 746 17.76 2.64 -5.01
C TRP A 746 17.78 2.67 -3.47
N ASP A 747 16.69 2.38 -2.77
CA ASP A 747 16.61 2.38 -1.30
C ASP A 747 17.01 1.00 -0.72
N ALA A 748 18.32 0.73 -0.80
CA ALA A 748 18.96 -0.49 -0.31
C ALA A 748 18.40 -1.81 -0.90
N GLY A 749 18.01 -1.75 -2.17
CA GLY A 749 17.42 -2.82 -2.94
C GLY A 749 18.38 -3.90 -3.43
N GLU A 750 17.90 -4.73 -4.35
CA GLU A 750 18.61 -5.88 -4.91
C GLU A 750 18.32 -6.02 -6.42
N ILE A 751 19.33 -6.37 -7.22
CA ILE A 751 19.14 -6.79 -8.62
C ILE A 751 19.22 -8.31 -8.74
N TYR A 752 18.51 -8.87 -9.70
CA TYR A 752 18.50 -10.31 -9.93
C TYR A 752 18.43 -10.64 -11.42
N PHE A 753 19.12 -11.71 -11.79
CA PHE A 753 19.12 -12.29 -13.13
C PHE A 753 18.38 -13.62 -13.07
N VAL A 754 17.45 -13.86 -13.98
CA VAL A 754 16.59 -15.04 -14.01
C VAL A 754 16.74 -15.74 -15.35
N ILE A 755 16.94 -17.06 -15.32
CA ILE A 755 17.13 -17.87 -16.52
C ILE A 755 16.16 -19.04 -16.55
N HIS A 756 15.68 -19.39 -17.74
CA HIS A 756 14.92 -20.61 -17.96
C HIS A 756 15.87 -21.82 -17.85
N LYS A 757 15.53 -22.82 -17.05
CA LYS A 757 16.38 -23.98 -16.75
C LYS A 757 16.82 -24.76 -18.01
N SER A 758 15.93 -24.87 -19.00
CA SER A 758 16.29 -25.44 -20.31
C SER A 758 17.40 -24.71 -21.07
N ASP A 759 17.49 -23.38 -20.95
CA ASP A 759 18.54 -22.59 -21.59
C ASP A 759 19.84 -22.67 -20.80
N LEU A 760 19.76 -22.72 -19.47
CA LEU A 760 20.91 -23.05 -18.62
C LEU A 760 21.51 -24.40 -19.00
N ALA A 761 20.68 -25.43 -19.23
CA ALA A 761 21.14 -26.75 -19.66
C ALA A 761 21.84 -26.74 -21.03
N LYS A 762 21.45 -25.82 -21.93
CA LYS A 762 22.13 -25.59 -23.22
C LYS A 762 23.35 -24.70 -23.11
N LYS A 763 23.57 -24.07 -21.95
CA LYS A 763 24.54 -22.99 -21.74
C LYS A 763 24.26 -21.78 -22.64
N ASP A 764 22.98 -21.51 -22.92
CA ASP A 764 22.52 -20.34 -23.67
C ASP A 764 22.04 -19.28 -22.68
N PHE A 765 22.71 -18.13 -22.64
CA PHE A 765 22.44 -17.05 -21.71
C PHE A 765 21.83 -15.82 -22.41
N SER A 766 21.39 -15.97 -23.66
CA SER A 766 20.85 -14.87 -24.48
C SER A 766 19.45 -14.39 -24.08
N ASN A 767 18.70 -15.19 -23.32
CA ASN A 767 17.32 -14.91 -22.92
C ASN A 767 17.15 -14.67 -21.41
N VAL A 768 18.22 -14.26 -20.72
CA VAL A 768 18.16 -13.92 -19.30
C VAL A 768 17.23 -12.72 -19.09
N TYR A 769 16.34 -12.83 -18.11
CA TYR A 769 15.56 -11.70 -17.60
C TYR A 769 16.32 -11.05 -16.43
N CYS A 770 16.16 -9.74 -16.24
CA CYS A 770 16.73 -9.04 -15.10
C CYS A 770 15.71 -8.05 -14.55
N GLY A 771 15.60 -8.03 -13.23
CA GLY A 771 14.75 -7.10 -12.49
C GLY A 771 15.50 -6.48 -11.32
N LEU A 772 14.89 -5.46 -10.75
CA LEU A 772 15.36 -4.72 -9.59
C LEU A 772 14.20 -4.65 -8.59
N GLU A 773 14.52 -4.80 -7.30
CA GLU A 773 13.62 -4.52 -6.19
C GLU A 773 14.22 -3.44 -5.30
N SER A 774 13.37 -2.57 -4.76
CA SER A 774 13.71 -1.56 -3.76
C SER A 774 12.57 -1.42 -2.76
N SER A 775 12.90 -0.93 -1.55
CA SER A 775 11.92 -0.64 -0.49
C SER A 775 10.87 0.39 -0.88
#